data_AF-A0A0S7YTD6-F1
#
_entry.id   AF-A0A0S7YTD6-F1
#
_cell.length_a   1.000
_cell.length_b   1.000
_cell.length_c   1.000
_cell.angle_alpha   90.00
_cell.angle_beta   90.00
_cell.angle_gamma   90.00
#
_symmetry.space_group_name_H-M   'P 1'
#
loop_
_entity.id
_entity.type
_entity.pdbx_description
1 polymer ?
#
loop_
_entity_poly.entity_id
_entity_poly.type
_entity_poly.pdbx_seq_one_letter_code
_entity_poly.pdbx_strand_id
1 'polypeptide(L)'
;MLLFAIMALLMLPSAAPAFEMSSKRDCAICHVMWLDDFRTDKETLIDWQPGNVLMKDTQGVVSSEDICYSCHDGYVQDSRHLVWKHNSHKTFVKPSRKVNVPKSLPLSNKDELYCGTCHSPHGAGSAPKGGVEGITSFFREKNVDSSLCAMCHRNEARFTLTNGHPLQVPRGRISTASLNLQGSEAADNPNIVCQTCHKVHGAKGKKIVAIENYSSELCTECHRKQKQVLHSKHDLRLTMSESKNLKQQLPAESGPCGACHVPHHAANKKLWARPFAIVNNPSQMCLVCHDHPSNGNIRQVGVYSHPVNVEPLSNSSIPTDLPLFADDATRNPAGRMQCFTCHDVHQWAPEKPVYFADRDVAGDANNSFLRISNSGISTLCVTCHRDNKPVLASDHNLSVTAPDEKNVSGLTPNVSGPCSACHLPHHAVGTRLWAKDRSAGSSFAMQMCTGCHNRGGAAKLKIVGGSDHPIEVKPDLQAITVSTDPTTGDLPLYDSDGNRKADEKIACLTCHEPHRWDPKTTNAGGSYSFENVEGSPADSFLRMANAPSSALCNSCHRDQAQIIGTAHDLNVTAPLEKNLRNQTVRQSGPCGACHVVHNSPGRIRLWVRRAGPADRSDSVVDSLCTSCHSRGNIAEKKIPRIASHPTDRLIINTALFDKRRGFYTPLFDGNGHRVDIGNISCPSCHDSHRWGFLGNAARPVKILQGSGASKFLRTASYKTVCVNCHAEEAPFRYLYFHQPDKRILRPD
;
A
#
# COMPACT_ATOMS: atom_id res chain seq x y z
N MET A 1 -77.51 -37.10 -76.19
CA MET A 1 -76.42 -36.31 -75.57
C MET A 1 -75.99 -36.78 -74.17
N LEU A 2 -76.69 -37.72 -73.50
CA LEU A 2 -76.26 -38.24 -72.18
C LEU A 2 -75.30 -39.46 -72.27
N LEU A 3 -75.32 -40.21 -73.37
CA LEU A 3 -74.45 -41.40 -73.56
C LEU A 3 -72.99 -41.07 -73.92
N PHE A 4 -72.73 -39.90 -74.51
CA PHE A 4 -71.36 -39.50 -74.89
C PHE A 4 -70.56 -38.91 -73.71
N ALA A 5 -71.23 -38.46 -72.64
CA ALA A 5 -70.57 -37.93 -71.45
C ALA A 5 -70.03 -39.01 -70.50
N ILE A 6 -70.66 -40.20 -70.49
CA ILE A 6 -70.27 -41.30 -69.59
C ILE A 6 -69.06 -42.07 -70.15
N MET A 7 -68.92 -42.17 -71.47
CA MET A 7 -67.82 -42.90 -72.11
C MET A 7 -66.50 -42.12 -72.11
N ALA A 8 -66.54 -40.79 -71.98
CA ALA A 8 -65.35 -39.94 -71.81
C ALA A 8 -64.77 -39.97 -70.38
N LEU A 9 -65.55 -40.36 -69.37
CA LEU A 9 -65.06 -40.49 -67.99
C LEU A 9 -64.33 -41.81 -67.71
N LEU A 10 -64.47 -42.82 -68.57
CA LEU A 10 -63.87 -44.16 -68.40
C LEU A 10 -62.55 -44.34 -69.18
N MET A 11 -62.08 -43.29 -69.86
CA MET A 11 -60.82 -43.27 -70.65
C MET A 11 -59.77 -42.33 -70.03
N LEU A 12 -59.90 -41.99 -68.74
CA LEU A 12 -58.77 -41.43 -68.00
C LEU A 12 -57.80 -42.57 -67.69
N PRO A 13 -56.58 -42.58 -68.26
CA PRO A 13 -55.57 -43.51 -67.79
C PRO A 13 -55.41 -43.25 -66.28
N SER A 14 -55.49 -44.31 -65.48
CA SER A 14 -55.01 -44.24 -64.11
C SER A 14 -53.55 -43.82 -64.18
N ALA A 15 -53.26 -42.55 -63.89
CA ALA A 15 -51.92 -42.09 -63.54
C ALA A 15 -51.54 -42.57 -62.12
N ALA A 16 -51.89 -43.80 -61.80
CA ALA A 16 -51.32 -44.59 -60.72
C ALA A 16 -50.48 -45.67 -61.39
N PRO A 17 -49.31 -45.28 -61.90
CA PRO A 17 -48.13 -45.42 -61.05
C PRO A 17 -47.16 -44.26 -61.27
N ALA A 18 -47.38 -43.12 -60.61
CA ALA A 18 -46.38 -42.05 -60.62
C ALA A 18 -46.31 -41.25 -59.33
N PHE A 19 -46.74 -41.82 -58.19
CA PHE A 19 -46.43 -41.30 -56.87
C PHE A 19 -46.46 -42.44 -55.84
N GLU A 20 -45.73 -43.53 -56.08
CA GLU A 20 -45.10 -44.16 -54.92
C GLU A 20 -43.90 -43.27 -54.60
N MET A 21 -44.11 -42.28 -53.72
CA MET A 21 -42.99 -41.63 -53.03
C MET A 21 -42.32 -42.72 -52.20
N SER A 22 -41.43 -43.47 -52.84
CA SER A 22 -40.63 -44.48 -52.20
C SER A 22 -39.69 -43.76 -51.24
N SER A 23 -40.02 -43.82 -49.96
CA SER A 23 -39.13 -43.48 -48.85
C SER A 23 -37.78 -44.24 -48.91
N LYS A 24 -37.63 -45.19 -49.84
CA LYS A 24 -36.38 -45.90 -50.09
C LYS A 24 -35.36 -45.07 -50.89
N ARG A 25 -35.74 -44.06 -51.69
CA ARG A 25 -34.77 -43.24 -52.45
C ARG A 25 -33.86 -42.41 -51.54
N ASP A 26 -34.41 -41.80 -50.50
CA ASP A 26 -33.63 -40.96 -49.58
C ASP A 26 -32.74 -41.81 -48.66
N CYS A 27 -33.25 -42.97 -48.21
CA CYS A 27 -32.46 -43.92 -47.42
C CYS A 27 -31.32 -44.54 -48.23
N ALA A 28 -31.51 -44.74 -49.55
CA ALA A 28 -30.50 -45.30 -50.44
C ALA A 28 -29.27 -44.42 -50.64
N ILE A 29 -29.34 -43.11 -50.34
CA ILE A 29 -28.17 -42.22 -50.39
C ILE A 29 -27.08 -42.70 -49.43
N CYS A 30 -27.49 -43.11 -48.22
CA CYS A 30 -26.58 -43.61 -47.20
C CYS A 30 -26.52 -45.15 -47.21
N HIS A 31 -27.61 -45.81 -47.60
CA HIS A 31 -27.73 -47.26 -47.66
C HIS A 31 -27.89 -47.73 -49.10
N VAL A 32 -26.90 -47.47 -49.96
CA VAL A 32 -26.93 -47.82 -51.40
C VAL A 32 -27.29 -49.30 -51.62
N MET A 33 -26.86 -50.17 -50.71
CA MET A 33 -27.19 -51.61 -50.68
C MET A 33 -28.67 -51.94 -50.41
N TRP A 34 -29.50 -50.94 -50.09
CA TRP A 34 -30.95 -51.10 -49.91
C TRP A 34 -31.73 -50.87 -51.20
N LEU A 35 -31.08 -50.40 -52.27
CA LEU A 35 -31.68 -50.34 -53.60
C LEU A 35 -31.88 -51.77 -54.13
N ASP A 36 -33.05 -52.00 -54.74
CA ASP A 36 -33.40 -53.31 -55.28
C ASP A 36 -32.46 -53.72 -56.44
N ASP A 37 -31.84 -52.76 -57.13
CA ASP A 37 -30.83 -52.97 -58.18
C ASP A 37 -29.54 -53.64 -57.68
N PHE A 38 -29.24 -53.55 -56.38
CA PHE A 38 -28.10 -54.25 -55.74
C PHE A 38 -28.52 -55.57 -55.07
N ARG A 39 -29.82 -55.91 -55.05
CA ARG A 39 -30.35 -57.17 -54.52
C ARG A 39 -30.51 -58.19 -55.65
N THR A 40 -29.39 -58.50 -56.31
CA THR A 40 -29.36 -59.45 -57.43
C THR A 40 -28.73 -60.77 -57.02
N ASP A 41 -29.04 -61.83 -57.76
CA ASP A 41 -28.37 -63.14 -57.71
C ASP A 41 -26.98 -63.13 -58.38
N LYS A 42 -26.56 -61.99 -58.95
CA LYS A 42 -25.28 -61.82 -59.62
C LYS A 42 -24.22 -61.23 -58.68
N GLU A 43 -23.00 -61.74 -58.83
CA GLU A 43 -21.82 -61.29 -58.12
C GLU A 43 -21.51 -59.82 -58.47
N THR A 44 -21.39 -58.96 -57.44
CA THR A 44 -21.15 -57.53 -57.63
C THR A 44 -19.67 -57.27 -57.95
N LEU A 45 -19.39 -56.27 -58.80
CA LEU A 45 -18.00 -55.83 -59.11
C LEU A 45 -17.24 -55.29 -57.88
N ILE A 46 -17.97 -54.97 -56.81
CA ILE A 46 -17.42 -54.58 -55.51
C ILE A 46 -17.63 -55.77 -54.57
N ASP A 47 -16.54 -56.29 -54.01
CA ASP A 47 -16.59 -57.40 -53.05
C ASP A 47 -17.46 -57.05 -51.85
N TRP A 48 -18.41 -57.95 -51.54
CA TRP A 48 -19.24 -57.81 -50.36
C TRP A 48 -18.40 -58.04 -49.09
N GLN A 49 -18.23 -57.00 -48.27
CA GLN A 49 -17.57 -57.10 -46.97
C GLN A 49 -18.59 -57.07 -45.82
N PRO A 50 -19.03 -58.23 -45.31
CA PRO A 50 -19.88 -58.30 -44.12
C PRO A 50 -19.05 -58.09 -42.87
N GLY A 51 -19.30 -57.00 -42.18
CA GLY A 51 -18.70 -56.76 -40.87
C GLY A 51 -18.74 -55.30 -40.51
N ASN A 52 -18.73 -55.04 -39.20
CA ASN A 52 -18.67 -53.72 -38.59
C ASN A 52 -17.53 -52.89 -39.21
N VAL A 53 -17.79 -52.08 -40.24
CA VAL A 53 -16.73 -51.32 -40.91
C VAL A 53 -16.17 -50.29 -39.94
N LEU A 54 -17.00 -49.72 -39.05
CA LEU A 54 -16.52 -48.87 -37.96
C LEU A 54 -17.31 -48.93 -36.65
N MET A 55 -18.62 -49.21 -36.58
CA MET A 55 -19.37 -49.22 -35.31
C MET A 55 -19.58 -50.64 -34.76
N LYS A 56 -19.56 -50.83 -33.43
CA LYS A 56 -19.96 -52.12 -32.81
C LYS A 56 -21.44 -52.39 -33.11
N ASP A 57 -21.72 -53.61 -33.54
CA ASP A 57 -23.08 -54.13 -33.75
C ASP A 57 -23.89 -53.41 -34.85
N THR A 58 -23.25 -53.01 -35.95
CA THR A 58 -23.91 -52.33 -37.10
C THR A 58 -23.58 -52.96 -38.46
N GLN A 59 -24.53 -52.91 -39.39
CA GLN A 59 -24.37 -53.47 -40.73
C GLN A 59 -23.74 -52.43 -41.70
N GLY A 60 -22.57 -52.73 -42.29
CA GLY A 60 -22.09 -52.15 -43.55
C GLY A 60 -21.15 -50.93 -43.49
N VAL A 61 -20.79 -50.43 -44.68
CA VAL A 61 -19.84 -49.31 -44.95
C VAL A 61 -20.37 -47.91 -44.61
N VAL A 62 -21.63 -47.80 -44.21
CA VAL A 62 -22.39 -46.53 -44.07
C VAL A 62 -21.86 -45.58 -43.00
N SER A 63 -21.00 -46.08 -42.11
CA SER A 63 -20.33 -45.30 -41.06
C SER A 63 -18.87 -44.98 -41.39
N SER A 64 -18.34 -45.45 -42.52
CA SER A 64 -16.96 -45.22 -42.99
C SER A 64 -16.66 -43.73 -43.23
N GLU A 65 -15.38 -43.37 -43.11
CA GLU A 65 -14.93 -42.02 -43.48
C GLU A 65 -15.19 -41.74 -44.96
N ASP A 66 -15.04 -42.74 -45.84
CA ASP A 66 -15.25 -42.60 -47.29
C ASP A 66 -16.69 -42.19 -47.64
N ILE A 67 -17.68 -42.76 -46.94
CA ILE A 67 -19.10 -42.37 -47.09
C ILE A 67 -19.34 -40.96 -46.54
N CYS A 68 -18.68 -40.56 -45.45
CA CYS A 68 -18.76 -39.18 -44.98
C CYS A 68 -18.15 -38.23 -46.02
N TYR A 69 -16.99 -38.60 -46.57
CA TYR A 69 -16.25 -37.82 -47.54
C TYR A 69 -17.05 -37.61 -48.83
N SER A 70 -17.74 -38.63 -49.35
CA SER A 70 -18.52 -38.54 -50.59
C SER A 70 -19.70 -37.56 -50.51
N CYS A 71 -20.24 -37.28 -49.33
CA CYS A 71 -21.23 -36.21 -49.16
C CYS A 71 -20.57 -34.82 -49.06
N HIS A 72 -19.37 -34.77 -48.46
CA HIS A 72 -18.59 -33.55 -48.27
C HIS A 72 -17.77 -33.15 -49.50
N ASP A 73 -17.68 -33.98 -50.54
CA ASP A 73 -16.82 -33.77 -51.72
C ASP A 73 -17.40 -32.82 -52.78
N GLY A 74 -18.63 -32.34 -52.56
CA GLY A 74 -19.38 -31.55 -53.53
C GLY A 74 -20.73 -32.15 -53.88
N TYR A 75 -20.96 -33.44 -53.61
CA TYR A 75 -22.24 -34.08 -53.92
C TYR A 75 -23.43 -33.45 -53.15
N VAL A 76 -23.27 -33.15 -51.86
CA VAL A 76 -24.26 -32.37 -51.08
C VAL A 76 -23.77 -30.94 -50.89
N GLN A 77 -22.54 -30.78 -50.38
CA GLN A 77 -21.88 -29.49 -50.23
C GLN A 77 -20.37 -29.72 -50.10
N ASP A 78 -19.56 -29.09 -50.96
CA ASP A 78 -18.11 -29.21 -50.80
C ASP A 78 -17.64 -28.47 -49.55
N SER A 79 -17.23 -29.25 -48.55
CA SER A 79 -16.71 -28.75 -47.28
C SER A 79 -15.44 -29.47 -46.85
N ARG A 80 -14.78 -30.18 -47.80
CA ARG A 80 -13.47 -30.81 -47.58
C ARG A 80 -12.42 -29.80 -47.12
N HIS A 81 -12.47 -28.61 -47.70
CA HIS A 81 -11.61 -27.49 -47.37
C HIS A 81 -11.79 -26.95 -45.94
N LEU A 82 -12.84 -27.37 -45.23
CA LEU A 82 -13.10 -27.04 -43.82
C LEU A 82 -12.89 -28.24 -42.89
N VAL A 83 -13.40 -29.42 -43.24
CA VAL A 83 -13.42 -30.58 -42.34
C VAL A 83 -12.07 -31.31 -42.30
N TRP A 84 -11.42 -31.49 -43.45
CA TRP A 84 -10.14 -32.21 -43.58
C TRP A 84 -8.91 -31.30 -43.69
N LYS A 85 -9.09 -29.98 -43.77
CA LYS A 85 -8.00 -29.00 -43.81
C LYS A 85 -7.79 -28.38 -42.43
N HIS A 86 -6.55 -28.09 -42.06
CA HIS A 86 -6.17 -27.53 -40.73
C HIS A 86 -6.46 -28.48 -39.55
N ASN A 87 -6.72 -27.94 -38.34
CA ASN A 87 -6.90 -28.73 -37.13
C ASN A 87 -8.38 -29.11 -36.94
N SER A 88 -8.61 -30.38 -36.62
CA SER A 88 -9.92 -30.91 -36.26
C SER A 88 -9.78 -31.87 -35.08
N HIS A 89 -10.90 -32.32 -34.49
CA HIS A 89 -10.85 -33.51 -33.64
C HIS A 89 -10.22 -34.65 -34.44
N LYS A 90 -9.24 -35.34 -33.84
CA LYS A 90 -8.62 -36.49 -34.48
C LYS A 90 -9.61 -37.65 -34.45
N THR A 91 -9.92 -38.17 -35.63
CA THR A 91 -10.67 -39.42 -35.83
C THR A 91 -9.69 -40.60 -35.84
N PHE A 92 -10.23 -41.80 -35.63
CA PHE A 92 -9.49 -43.08 -35.56
C PHE A 92 -8.39 -43.08 -34.50
N VAL A 93 -8.64 -42.37 -33.40
CA VAL A 93 -7.78 -42.38 -32.21
C VAL A 93 -8.61 -42.66 -30.97
N LYS A 94 -8.03 -43.40 -30.03
CA LYS A 94 -8.69 -43.66 -28.74
C LYS A 94 -8.80 -42.35 -27.94
N PRO A 95 -9.97 -42.05 -27.34
CA PRO A 95 -10.10 -40.91 -26.44
C PRO A 95 -9.04 -40.94 -25.34
N SER A 96 -8.49 -39.77 -25.00
CA SER A 96 -7.58 -39.68 -23.85
C SER A 96 -8.32 -39.96 -22.54
N ARG A 97 -7.60 -40.40 -21.50
CA ARG A 97 -8.15 -40.60 -20.14
C ARG A 97 -8.79 -39.35 -19.51
N LYS A 98 -8.57 -38.16 -20.09
CA LYS A 98 -9.11 -36.88 -19.61
C LYS A 98 -10.52 -36.57 -20.14
N VAL A 99 -11.00 -37.36 -21.11
CA VAL A 99 -12.31 -37.17 -21.76
C VAL A 99 -13.22 -38.34 -21.38
N ASN A 100 -14.48 -38.05 -21.05
CA ASN A 100 -15.46 -39.08 -20.71
C ASN A 100 -16.50 -39.19 -21.82
N VAL A 101 -16.39 -40.22 -22.66
CA VAL A 101 -17.36 -40.43 -23.75
C VAL A 101 -18.57 -41.23 -23.22
N PRO A 102 -19.78 -40.63 -23.17
CA PRO A 102 -20.98 -41.34 -22.72
C PRO A 102 -21.43 -42.39 -23.75
N LYS A 103 -22.18 -43.39 -23.30
CA LYS A 103 -22.69 -44.48 -24.16
C LYS A 103 -23.53 -43.99 -25.35
N SER A 104 -24.20 -42.84 -25.23
CA SER A 104 -24.98 -42.26 -26.33
C SER A 104 -24.13 -41.72 -27.48
N LEU A 105 -22.82 -41.54 -27.27
CA LEU A 105 -21.86 -41.16 -28.30
C LEU A 105 -20.95 -42.37 -28.58
N PRO A 106 -21.33 -43.26 -29.50
CA PRO A 106 -20.64 -44.53 -29.69
C PRO A 106 -19.23 -44.30 -30.26
N LEU A 107 -18.29 -45.11 -29.78
CA LEU A 107 -16.97 -45.25 -30.37
C LEU A 107 -16.97 -46.32 -31.46
N SER A 108 -15.87 -46.42 -32.18
CA SER A 108 -15.68 -47.46 -33.17
C SER A 108 -15.61 -48.87 -32.54
N ASN A 109 -15.59 -49.91 -33.36
CA ASN A 109 -15.32 -51.29 -32.96
C ASN A 109 -13.94 -51.48 -32.29
N LYS A 110 -13.01 -50.54 -32.51
CA LYS A 110 -11.69 -50.47 -31.87
C LYS A 110 -11.63 -49.51 -30.68
N ASP A 111 -12.77 -49.01 -30.22
CA ASP A 111 -12.90 -48.00 -29.15
C ASP A 111 -12.25 -46.64 -29.51
N GLU A 112 -12.32 -46.24 -30.78
CA GLU A 112 -11.77 -44.97 -31.29
C GLU A 112 -12.87 -43.95 -31.58
N LEU A 113 -12.55 -42.65 -31.47
CA LEU A 113 -13.41 -41.58 -31.95
C LEU A 113 -13.47 -41.63 -33.48
N TYR A 114 -14.65 -41.45 -34.07
CA TYR A 114 -14.82 -41.32 -35.52
C TYR A 114 -15.98 -40.34 -35.80
N CYS A 115 -16.22 -40.02 -37.07
CA CYS A 115 -17.23 -39.02 -37.46
C CYS A 115 -18.62 -39.34 -36.86
N GLY A 116 -19.02 -40.61 -36.88
CA GLY A 116 -20.31 -41.05 -36.35
C GLY A 116 -20.43 -41.02 -34.82
N THR A 117 -19.35 -40.75 -34.08
CA THR A 117 -19.46 -40.50 -32.63
C THR A 117 -20.26 -39.22 -32.37
N CYS A 118 -20.00 -38.17 -33.16
CA CYS A 118 -20.70 -36.90 -33.04
C CYS A 118 -21.82 -36.75 -34.07
N HIS A 119 -21.69 -37.42 -35.22
CA HIS A 119 -22.66 -37.35 -36.30
C HIS A 119 -23.56 -38.60 -36.38
N SER A 120 -24.82 -38.41 -36.73
CA SER A 120 -25.75 -39.48 -37.08
C SER A 120 -26.91 -38.84 -37.83
N PRO A 121 -27.25 -39.27 -39.05
CA PRO A 121 -28.45 -38.78 -39.75
C PRO A 121 -29.76 -39.19 -39.05
N HIS A 122 -29.69 -40.16 -38.13
CA HIS A 122 -30.79 -40.59 -37.28
C HIS A 122 -30.68 -40.02 -35.85
N GLY A 123 -29.78 -39.06 -35.63
CA GLY A 123 -29.55 -38.47 -34.32
C GLY A 123 -30.71 -37.59 -33.86
N ALA A 124 -30.85 -37.42 -32.54
CA ALA A 124 -31.82 -36.49 -31.96
C ALA A 124 -31.54 -35.02 -32.32
N GLY A 125 -30.31 -34.71 -32.75
CA GLY A 125 -29.89 -33.42 -33.28
C GLY A 125 -30.00 -33.29 -34.80
N SER A 126 -30.42 -34.32 -35.51
CA SER A 126 -30.69 -34.24 -36.95
C SER A 126 -32.05 -33.60 -37.19
N ALA A 127 -32.10 -32.58 -38.05
CA ALA A 127 -33.36 -31.91 -38.37
C ALA A 127 -34.24 -32.77 -39.31
N PRO A 128 -35.49 -33.04 -38.91
CA PRO A 128 -36.61 -32.77 -39.79
C PRO A 128 -37.79 -32.17 -39.03
N LYS A 129 -38.08 -30.88 -39.26
CA LYS A 129 -39.40 -30.19 -39.20
C LYS A 129 -39.21 -28.68 -38.91
N GLY A 130 -39.42 -27.84 -39.93
CA GLY A 130 -39.85 -26.44 -39.75
C GLY A 130 -38.95 -25.32 -40.27
N GLY A 131 -37.73 -25.59 -40.74
CA GLY A 131 -36.86 -24.59 -41.38
C GLY A 131 -36.67 -24.91 -42.87
N VAL A 132 -36.78 -23.90 -43.73
CA VAL A 132 -36.73 -24.03 -45.21
C VAL A 132 -35.28 -24.12 -45.74
N GLU A 133 -34.27 -24.16 -44.87
CA GLU A 133 -32.87 -24.23 -45.30
C GLU A 133 -32.10 -25.38 -44.63
N GLY A 134 -31.72 -26.37 -45.44
CA GLY A 134 -30.52 -27.17 -45.22
C GLY A 134 -30.67 -28.50 -44.46
N ILE A 135 -30.76 -29.60 -45.21
CA ILE A 135 -30.13 -30.87 -44.82
C ILE A 135 -28.64 -30.53 -44.57
N THR A 136 -28.08 -30.48 -43.35
CA THR A 136 -26.58 -30.45 -43.19
C THR A 136 -26.01 -30.54 -41.78
N SER A 137 -26.78 -30.63 -40.69
CA SER A 137 -26.19 -30.89 -39.36
C SER A 137 -26.70 -32.20 -38.80
N PHE A 138 -26.14 -33.31 -39.27
CA PHE A 138 -26.43 -34.65 -38.76
C PHE A 138 -25.85 -34.85 -37.36
N PHE A 139 -26.21 -34.05 -36.36
CA PHE A 139 -25.71 -34.27 -35.01
C PHE A 139 -26.42 -35.44 -34.34
N ARG A 140 -25.64 -36.29 -33.66
CA ARG A 140 -26.18 -37.43 -32.90
C ARG A 140 -27.09 -36.98 -31.75
N GLU A 141 -26.74 -35.85 -31.12
CA GLU A 141 -27.48 -35.23 -30.03
C GLU A 141 -27.66 -33.73 -30.31
N LYS A 142 -28.67 -33.10 -29.70
CA LYS A 142 -28.84 -31.64 -29.80
C LYS A 142 -27.65 -30.92 -29.17
N ASN A 143 -27.09 -29.95 -29.89
CA ASN A 143 -25.94 -29.16 -29.46
C ASN A 143 -26.33 -27.71 -29.12
N VAL A 144 -27.23 -27.53 -28.15
CA VAL A 144 -27.61 -26.20 -27.66
C VAL A 144 -26.55 -25.73 -26.66
N ASP A 145 -26.01 -24.53 -26.84
CA ASP A 145 -25.00 -23.91 -25.94
C ASP A 145 -23.83 -24.83 -25.56
N SER A 146 -23.28 -25.55 -26.55
CA SER A 146 -22.20 -26.54 -26.37
C SER A 146 -22.56 -27.78 -25.54
N SER A 147 -23.84 -28.11 -25.37
CA SER A 147 -24.28 -29.28 -24.59
C SER A 147 -23.57 -30.57 -25.03
N LEU A 148 -23.40 -30.77 -26.34
CA LEU A 148 -22.70 -31.93 -26.90
C LEU A 148 -21.22 -31.96 -26.52
N CYS A 149 -20.54 -30.81 -26.48
CA CYS A 149 -19.15 -30.72 -26.05
C CYS A 149 -19.02 -31.08 -24.56
N ALA A 150 -19.94 -30.57 -23.72
CA ALA A 150 -19.94 -30.77 -22.27
C ALA A 150 -20.20 -32.24 -21.86
N MET A 151 -20.85 -33.03 -22.72
CA MET A 151 -21.02 -34.48 -22.51
C MET A 151 -19.67 -35.20 -22.33
N CYS A 152 -18.68 -34.79 -23.13
CA CYS A 152 -17.33 -35.35 -23.17
C CYS A 152 -16.30 -34.56 -22.34
N HIS A 153 -16.29 -33.24 -22.48
CA HIS A 153 -15.35 -32.31 -21.84
C HIS A 153 -15.90 -31.78 -20.52
N ARG A 154 -16.26 -32.70 -19.61
CA ARG A 154 -16.98 -32.38 -18.38
C ARG A 154 -16.20 -31.45 -17.44
N ASN A 155 -14.89 -31.58 -17.41
CA ASN A 155 -14.08 -30.78 -16.48
C ASN A 155 -13.92 -29.34 -16.97
N GLU A 156 -13.73 -29.16 -18.28
CA GLU A 156 -13.70 -27.85 -18.93
C GLU A 156 -15.07 -27.17 -18.83
N ALA A 157 -16.16 -27.91 -18.97
CA ALA A 157 -17.52 -27.39 -18.82
C ALA A 157 -17.85 -26.96 -17.37
N ARG A 158 -17.23 -27.58 -16.35
CA ARG A 158 -17.40 -27.22 -14.92
C ARG A 158 -16.46 -26.08 -14.50
N PHE A 159 -16.48 -24.98 -15.25
CA PHE A 159 -15.54 -23.86 -15.10
C PHE A 159 -15.54 -23.23 -13.70
N THR A 160 -16.65 -23.24 -12.97
CA THR A 160 -16.72 -22.71 -11.59
C THR A 160 -15.87 -23.51 -10.60
N LEU A 161 -15.75 -24.83 -10.81
CA LEU A 161 -14.99 -25.73 -9.94
C LEU A 161 -13.53 -25.85 -10.37
N THR A 162 -13.24 -25.65 -11.66
CA THR A 162 -11.89 -25.74 -12.22
C THR A 162 -11.22 -24.38 -12.40
N ASN A 163 -11.82 -23.31 -11.85
CA ASN A 163 -11.38 -21.92 -12.04
C ASN A 163 -11.18 -21.56 -13.52
N GLY A 164 -12.05 -22.08 -14.39
CA GLY A 164 -12.03 -21.85 -15.83
C GLY A 164 -12.72 -20.54 -16.24
N HIS A 165 -12.57 -20.21 -17.52
CA HIS A 165 -13.22 -19.06 -18.14
C HIS A 165 -14.74 -19.24 -18.09
N PRO A 166 -15.50 -18.20 -17.68
CA PRO A 166 -16.96 -18.28 -17.65
C PRO A 166 -17.57 -18.65 -19.01
N LEU A 167 -18.55 -19.55 -18.97
CA LEU A 167 -19.40 -19.95 -20.10
C LEU A 167 -20.86 -19.57 -19.80
N GLN A 168 -21.69 -19.51 -20.84
CA GLN A 168 -23.11 -19.16 -20.76
C GLN A 168 -23.37 -17.76 -20.17
N VAL A 169 -22.40 -16.87 -20.32
CA VAL A 169 -22.50 -15.45 -19.97
C VAL A 169 -22.62 -14.61 -21.23
N PRO A 170 -23.25 -13.42 -21.19
CA PRO A 170 -23.39 -12.55 -22.37
C PRO A 170 -22.03 -12.25 -23.02
N ARG A 171 -21.89 -12.47 -24.33
CA ARG A 171 -20.61 -12.32 -25.05
C ARG A 171 -20.21 -10.87 -25.36
N GLY A 172 -21.14 -9.93 -25.23
CA GLY A 172 -20.94 -8.55 -25.67
C GLY A 172 -20.84 -8.40 -27.20
N ARG A 173 -20.30 -7.28 -27.68
CA ARG A 173 -20.08 -7.03 -29.12
C ARG A 173 -18.72 -7.59 -29.55
N ILE A 174 -18.73 -8.69 -30.31
CA ILE A 174 -17.54 -9.33 -30.88
C ILE A 174 -17.70 -9.42 -32.39
N SER A 175 -16.62 -9.24 -33.13
CA SER A 175 -16.61 -9.50 -34.58
C SER A 175 -16.60 -11.01 -34.82
N THR A 176 -17.72 -11.55 -35.30
CA THR A 176 -17.82 -12.95 -35.74
C THR A 176 -16.86 -13.27 -36.89
N ALA A 177 -16.52 -12.25 -37.70
CA ALA A 177 -15.53 -12.37 -38.76
C ALA A 177 -14.11 -12.57 -38.22
N SER A 178 -13.71 -11.81 -37.19
CA SER A 178 -12.36 -11.87 -36.61
C SER A 178 -12.07 -13.22 -35.93
N LEU A 179 -13.11 -13.89 -35.42
CA LEU A 179 -13.03 -15.22 -34.82
C LEU A 179 -13.29 -16.37 -35.79
N ASN A 180 -13.46 -16.11 -37.10
CA ASN A 180 -13.84 -17.10 -38.12
C ASN A 180 -15.12 -17.90 -37.74
N LEU A 181 -16.08 -17.24 -37.09
CA LEU A 181 -17.35 -17.84 -36.66
C LEU A 181 -18.45 -17.75 -37.75
N GLN A 182 -18.21 -17.02 -38.84
CA GLN A 182 -19.17 -16.81 -39.93
C GLN A 182 -19.84 -18.14 -40.38
N GLY A 183 -21.17 -18.15 -40.41
CA GLY A 183 -21.96 -19.34 -40.79
C GLY A 183 -22.02 -20.47 -39.75
N SER A 184 -21.53 -20.24 -38.52
CA SER A 184 -21.69 -21.19 -37.41
C SER A 184 -22.81 -20.76 -36.44
N GLU A 185 -23.46 -21.71 -35.77
CA GLU A 185 -24.44 -21.41 -34.71
C GLU A 185 -23.87 -20.51 -33.59
N ALA A 186 -22.56 -20.56 -33.37
CA ALA A 186 -21.87 -19.71 -32.41
C ALA A 186 -21.80 -18.22 -32.84
N ALA A 187 -21.95 -17.92 -34.14
CA ALA A 187 -22.00 -16.54 -34.62
C ALA A 187 -23.24 -15.80 -34.14
N ASP A 188 -24.37 -16.48 -34.02
CA ASP A 188 -25.65 -15.85 -33.63
C ASP A 188 -25.97 -16.04 -32.14
N ASN A 189 -25.23 -16.90 -31.44
CA ASN A 189 -25.41 -17.12 -30.02
C ASN A 189 -25.06 -15.85 -29.20
N PRO A 190 -25.97 -15.32 -28.36
CA PRO A 190 -25.70 -14.13 -27.55
C PRO A 190 -24.72 -14.38 -26.38
N ASN A 191 -24.41 -15.63 -26.06
CA ASN A 191 -23.57 -16.04 -24.94
C ASN A 191 -22.20 -16.58 -25.38
N ILE A 192 -21.24 -16.55 -24.45
CA ILE A 192 -19.93 -17.21 -24.62
C ILE A 192 -20.14 -18.71 -24.43
N VAL A 193 -19.78 -19.47 -25.46
CA VAL A 193 -19.91 -20.93 -25.51
C VAL A 193 -18.60 -21.55 -25.99
N CYS A 194 -18.43 -22.87 -25.91
CA CYS A 194 -17.20 -23.53 -26.33
C CYS A 194 -16.84 -23.20 -27.79
N GLN A 195 -17.85 -23.17 -28.66
CA GLN A 195 -17.70 -22.83 -30.08
C GLN A 195 -17.36 -21.34 -30.34
N THR A 196 -17.40 -20.46 -29.33
CA THR A 196 -16.89 -19.09 -29.46
C THR A 196 -15.37 -19.08 -29.58
N CYS A 197 -14.67 -20.02 -28.93
CA CYS A 197 -13.21 -20.11 -28.91
C CYS A 197 -12.68 -21.30 -29.73
N HIS A 198 -13.46 -22.37 -29.84
CA HIS A 198 -13.06 -23.62 -30.49
C HIS A 198 -13.83 -23.87 -31.79
N LYS A 199 -13.16 -24.48 -32.77
CA LYS A 199 -13.78 -24.86 -34.05
C LYS A 199 -13.43 -26.30 -34.42
N VAL A 200 -14.36 -27.22 -34.19
CA VAL A 200 -14.16 -28.68 -34.32
C VAL A 200 -13.63 -29.11 -35.68
N HIS A 201 -13.98 -28.37 -36.73
CA HIS A 201 -13.55 -28.59 -38.12
C HIS A 201 -12.78 -27.38 -38.64
N GLY A 202 -11.52 -27.57 -39.01
CA GLY A 202 -10.73 -26.54 -39.69
C GLY A 202 -10.32 -25.35 -38.84
N ALA A 203 -10.06 -25.59 -37.55
CA ALA A 203 -9.43 -24.62 -36.66
C ALA A 203 -8.01 -24.30 -37.12
N LYS A 204 -7.70 -23.00 -37.22
CA LYS A 204 -6.34 -22.55 -37.55
C LYS A 204 -5.37 -22.74 -36.38
N GLY A 205 -5.84 -22.53 -35.15
CA GLY A 205 -5.05 -22.69 -33.95
C GLY A 205 -4.88 -24.16 -33.52
N LYS A 206 -3.75 -24.44 -32.85
CA LYS A 206 -3.51 -25.73 -32.17
C LYS A 206 -4.61 -26.01 -31.14
N LYS A 207 -4.86 -27.30 -30.85
CA LYS A 207 -5.94 -27.73 -29.94
C LYS A 207 -7.31 -27.16 -30.33
N ILE A 208 -7.53 -27.04 -31.63
CA ILE A 208 -8.86 -26.75 -32.20
C ILE A 208 -9.34 -25.34 -31.81
N VAL A 209 -8.42 -24.40 -31.64
CA VAL A 209 -8.75 -23.00 -31.36
C VAL A 209 -9.06 -22.29 -32.68
N ALA A 210 -10.12 -21.49 -32.71
CA ALA A 210 -10.67 -20.92 -33.93
C ALA A 210 -9.66 -20.07 -34.74
N ILE A 211 -8.75 -19.41 -34.04
CA ILE A 211 -7.64 -18.62 -34.61
C ILE A 211 -6.30 -18.99 -33.98
N GLU A 212 -5.20 -18.61 -34.62
CA GLU A 212 -3.89 -18.66 -33.99
C GLU A 212 -3.84 -17.68 -32.80
N ASN A 213 -3.16 -18.07 -31.72
CA ASN A 213 -3.23 -17.36 -30.45
C ASN A 213 -1.86 -17.17 -29.77
N TYR A 214 -0.77 -17.15 -30.55
CA TYR A 214 0.59 -17.03 -30.02
C TYR A 214 0.88 -15.63 -29.44
N SER A 215 0.12 -14.59 -29.83
CA SER A 215 0.15 -13.26 -29.20
C SER A 215 -1.15 -12.93 -28.46
N SER A 216 -1.90 -13.95 -28.04
CA SER A 216 -3.18 -13.80 -27.33
C SER A 216 -4.26 -13.07 -28.13
N GLU A 217 -4.23 -13.16 -29.46
CA GLU A 217 -5.17 -12.54 -30.39
C GLU A 217 -6.62 -12.88 -30.02
N LEU A 218 -6.92 -14.15 -29.72
CA LEU A 218 -8.25 -14.63 -29.33
C LEU A 218 -8.78 -13.90 -28.10
N CYS A 219 -7.93 -13.74 -27.07
CA CYS A 219 -8.31 -13.10 -25.83
C CYS A 219 -8.64 -11.63 -26.07
N THR A 220 -7.83 -10.97 -26.89
CA THR A 220 -7.91 -9.53 -27.10
C THR A 220 -9.02 -9.08 -28.05
N GLU A 221 -9.71 -10.02 -28.72
CA GLU A 221 -10.94 -9.72 -29.45
C GLU A 221 -12.04 -9.20 -28.51
N CYS A 222 -12.13 -9.80 -27.31
CA CYS A 222 -13.06 -9.40 -26.26
C CYS A 222 -12.39 -8.48 -25.23
N HIS A 223 -11.19 -8.83 -24.77
CA HIS A 223 -10.43 -8.12 -23.73
C HIS A 223 -9.52 -7.03 -24.31
N ARG A 224 -10.09 -6.12 -25.12
CA ARG A 224 -9.33 -5.10 -25.86
C ARG A 224 -8.55 -4.13 -24.96
N LYS A 225 -9.09 -3.80 -23.79
CA LYS A 225 -8.46 -2.88 -22.83
C LYS A 225 -7.15 -3.45 -22.27
N GLN A 226 -7.06 -4.78 -22.16
CA GLN A 226 -5.91 -5.50 -21.62
C GLN A 226 -4.76 -5.65 -22.62
N LYS A 227 -4.92 -5.20 -23.88
CA LYS A 227 -3.87 -5.25 -24.91
C LYS A 227 -2.58 -4.54 -24.49
N GLN A 228 -2.63 -3.57 -23.57
CA GLN A 228 -1.45 -2.83 -23.10
C GLN A 228 -0.37 -3.70 -22.44
N VAL A 229 -0.68 -4.93 -22.03
CA VAL A 229 0.34 -5.87 -21.55
C VAL A 229 1.31 -6.24 -22.67
N LEU A 230 0.86 -6.29 -23.92
CA LEU A 230 1.68 -6.62 -25.08
C LEU A 230 2.86 -5.66 -25.19
N HIS A 231 4.06 -6.20 -25.45
CA HIS A 231 5.32 -5.47 -25.55
C HIS A 231 5.82 -4.77 -24.27
N SER A 232 5.05 -4.81 -23.19
CA SER A 232 5.46 -4.26 -21.90
C SER A 232 6.42 -5.20 -21.15
N LYS A 233 6.90 -4.75 -19.98
CA LYS A 233 7.68 -5.59 -19.05
C LYS A 233 6.93 -6.83 -18.54
N HIS A 234 5.60 -6.82 -18.60
CA HIS A 234 4.75 -7.98 -18.27
C HIS A 234 4.38 -8.82 -19.50
N ASP A 235 4.93 -8.55 -20.68
CA ASP A 235 4.96 -9.52 -21.77
C ASP A 235 6.10 -10.52 -21.49
N LEU A 236 5.74 -11.65 -20.88
CA LEU A 236 6.73 -12.65 -20.43
C LEU A 236 7.51 -13.28 -21.60
N ARG A 237 7.07 -13.12 -22.86
CA ARG A 237 7.88 -13.51 -24.02
C ARG A 237 9.17 -12.70 -24.10
N LEU A 238 9.17 -11.47 -23.59
CA LEU A 238 10.28 -10.53 -23.67
C LEU A 238 11.13 -10.47 -22.41
N THR A 239 10.56 -10.79 -21.24
CA THR A 239 11.24 -10.67 -19.94
C THR A 239 11.52 -12.01 -19.26
N MET A 240 10.78 -13.07 -19.59
CA MET A 240 10.90 -14.40 -18.98
C MET A 240 10.56 -15.52 -19.98
N SER A 241 11.21 -15.55 -21.15
CA SER A 241 10.86 -16.44 -22.27
C SER A 241 10.91 -17.93 -21.92
N GLU A 242 11.76 -18.31 -20.97
CA GLU A 242 11.92 -19.71 -20.54
C GLU A 242 10.96 -20.11 -19.41
N SER A 243 10.17 -19.17 -18.89
CA SER A 243 9.29 -19.43 -17.76
C SER A 243 8.04 -20.21 -18.19
N LYS A 244 7.83 -21.37 -17.56
CA LYS A 244 6.67 -22.21 -17.86
C LYS A 244 5.47 -21.87 -16.98
N ASN A 245 4.29 -21.86 -17.58
CA ASN A 245 3.03 -21.77 -16.83
C ASN A 245 2.63 -23.13 -16.22
N LEU A 246 1.50 -23.19 -15.51
CA LEU A 246 0.95 -24.40 -14.88
C LEU A 246 0.75 -25.56 -15.87
N LYS A 247 0.55 -25.26 -17.15
CA LYS A 247 0.39 -26.25 -18.23
C LYS A 247 1.72 -26.66 -18.87
N GLN A 248 2.85 -26.27 -18.30
CA GLN A 248 4.20 -26.49 -18.80
C GLN A 248 4.48 -25.82 -20.15
N GLN A 249 3.73 -24.76 -20.48
CA GLN A 249 3.89 -24.03 -21.73
C GLN A 249 4.80 -22.82 -21.55
N LEU A 250 5.65 -22.57 -22.54
CA LEU A 250 6.44 -21.34 -22.62
C LEU A 250 5.53 -20.15 -22.98
N PRO A 251 5.95 -18.89 -22.72
CA PRO A 251 5.20 -17.70 -23.14
C PRO A 251 5.09 -17.62 -24.66
N ALA A 252 6.07 -18.13 -25.42
CA ALA A 252 5.99 -18.21 -26.88
C ALA A 252 4.87 -19.16 -27.37
N GLU A 253 4.49 -20.16 -26.56
CA GLU A 253 3.45 -21.13 -26.92
C GLU A 253 2.06 -20.72 -26.44
N SER A 254 1.99 -20.06 -25.28
CA SER A 254 0.73 -19.66 -24.61
C SER A 254 0.34 -18.20 -24.88
N GLY A 255 1.28 -17.40 -25.36
CA GLY A 255 1.15 -15.96 -25.56
C GLY A 255 1.24 -15.15 -24.27
N PRO A 256 1.23 -13.80 -24.38
CA PRO A 256 1.38 -12.88 -23.24
C PRO A 256 0.33 -13.09 -22.15
N CYS A 257 -0.94 -13.26 -22.53
CA CYS A 257 -2.01 -13.51 -21.57
C CYS A 257 -1.90 -14.93 -21.00
N GLY A 258 -1.55 -15.92 -21.83
CA GLY A 258 -1.44 -17.33 -21.44
C GLY A 258 -0.35 -17.66 -20.42
N ALA A 259 0.65 -16.77 -20.31
CA ALA A 259 1.70 -16.86 -19.29
C ALA A 259 1.17 -16.59 -17.87
N CYS A 260 0.09 -15.83 -17.74
CA CYS A 260 -0.55 -15.45 -16.47
C CYS A 260 -1.97 -16.02 -16.30
N HIS A 261 -2.69 -16.26 -17.40
CA HIS A 261 -4.08 -16.67 -17.45
C HIS A 261 -4.29 -17.93 -18.30
N VAL A 262 -4.77 -19.02 -17.71
CA VAL A 262 -5.13 -20.24 -18.43
C VAL A 262 -6.66 -20.42 -18.44
N PRO A 263 -7.31 -20.48 -19.62
CA PRO A 263 -8.77 -20.52 -19.70
C PRO A 263 -9.41 -21.76 -19.05
N HIS A 264 -8.70 -22.88 -18.96
CA HIS A 264 -9.23 -24.12 -18.40
C HIS A 264 -8.31 -24.65 -17.31
N HIS A 265 -8.89 -25.09 -16.19
CA HIS A 265 -8.15 -25.70 -15.08
C HIS A 265 -7.02 -24.80 -14.57
N ALA A 266 -7.36 -23.57 -14.19
CA ALA A 266 -6.41 -22.63 -13.60
C ALA A 266 -6.08 -23.00 -12.15
N ALA A 267 -4.94 -22.49 -11.66
CA ALA A 267 -4.51 -22.73 -10.29
C ALA A 267 -5.44 -22.05 -9.27
N ASN A 268 -6.00 -20.90 -9.62
CA ASN A 268 -6.91 -20.14 -8.77
C ASN A 268 -7.85 -19.26 -9.62
N LYS A 269 -8.74 -18.50 -8.97
CA LYS A 269 -9.62 -17.50 -9.58
C LYS A 269 -8.83 -16.54 -10.47
N LYS A 270 -9.57 -15.79 -11.30
CA LYS A 270 -8.99 -14.92 -12.35
C LYS A 270 -8.09 -15.70 -13.32
N LEU A 271 -8.35 -16.99 -13.50
CA LEU A 271 -7.65 -17.86 -14.45
C LEU A 271 -6.14 -18.01 -14.16
N TRP A 272 -5.69 -17.77 -12.94
CA TRP A 272 -4.26 -17.65 -12.66
C TRP A 272 -3.45 -18.91 -13.04
N ALA A 273 -2.36 -18.71 -13.77
CA ALA A 273 -1.61 -19.75 -14.45
C ALA A 273 -0.38 -20.25 -13.68
N ARG A 274 -0.22 -19.91 -12.40
CA ARG A 274 0.90 -20.36 -11.56
C ARG A 274 0.42 -20.80 -10.18
N PRO A 275 1.02 -21.82 -9.57
CA PRO A 275 0.74 -22.14 -8.17
C PRO A 275 1.31 -21.05 -7.26
N PHE A 276 0.70 -20.85 -6.09
CA PHE A 276 1.27 -20.03 -5.03
C PHE A 276 0.99 -20.63 -3.65
N ALA A 277 1.89 -20.39 -2.69
CA ALA A 277 1.94 -21.09 -1.41
C ALA A 277 0.82 -20.67 -0.43
N ILE A 278 0.38 -19.41 -0.47
CA ILE A 278 -0.59 -18.85 0.49
C ILE A 278 -1.91 -18.54 -0.23
N VAL A 279 -2.93 -19.37 -0.01
CA VAL A 279 -4.20 -19.34 -0.77
C VAL A 279 -5.05 -18.09 -0.50
N ASN A 280 -4.91 -17.44 0.67
CA ASN A 280 -5.72 -16.29 1.10
C ASN A 280 -5.00 -14.94 1.00
N ASN A 281 -3.95 -14.85 0.19
CA ASN A 281 -3.22 -13.61 -0.04
C ASN A 281 -3.11 -13.39 -1.55
N PRO A 282 -4.01 -12.64 -2.18
CA PRO A 282 -3.97 -12.49 -3.62
C PRO A 282 -2.75 -11.70 -4.13
N SER A 283 -2.04 -10.94 -3.28
CA SER A 283 -0.72 -10.36 -3.65
C SER A 283 0.33 -11.43 -3.98
N GLN A 284 0.12 -12.70 -3.60
CA GLN A 284 0.97 -13.82 -4.02
C GLN A 284 1.05 -13.97 -5.55
N MET A 285 0.03 -13.55 -6.30
CA MET A 285 0.09 -13.52 -7.76
C MET A 285 1.26 -12.66 -8.27
N CYS A 286 1.65 -11.63 -7.53
CA CYS A 286 2.81 -10.79 -7.84
C CYS A 286 4.09 -11.35 -7.22
N LEU A 287 4.03 -11.78 -5.95
CA LEU A 287 5.21 -12.21 -5.19
C LEU A 287 5.87 -13.49 -5.71
N VAL A 288 5.13 -14.36 -6.42
CA VAL A 288 5.73 -15.51 -7.15
C VAL A 288 6.86 -15.08 -8.09
N CYS A 289 6.81 -13.87 -8.62
CA CYS A 289 7.87 -13.31 -9.47
C CYS A 289 8.71 -12.22 -8.75
N HIS A 290 8.09 -11.41 -7.89
CA HIS A 290 8.67 -10.17 -7.34
C HIS A 290 9.23 -10.26 -5.91
N ASP A 291 9.23 -11.45 -5.30
CA ASP A 291 9.71 -11.67 -3.92
C ASP A 291 10.97 -12.55 -3.82
N HIS A 292 11.52 -13.01 -4.95
CA HIS A 292 12.72 -13.86 -4.93
C HIS A 292 13.73 -13.51 -6.04
N PRO A 293 15.03 -13.33 -5.70
CA PRO A 293 16.08 -12.96 -6.64
C PRO A 293 16.41 -14.05 -7.67
N SER A 294 16.00 -15.30 -7.45
CA SER A 294 16.20 -16.39 -8.40
C SER A 294 15.38 -16.26 -9.70
N ASN A 295 14.45 -15.31 -9.77
CA ASN A 295 13.63 -15.07 -10.96
C ASN A 295 14.34 -14.21 -12.04
N GLY A 296 15.67 -14.08 -11.97
CA GLY A 296 16.48 -13.31 -12.92
C GLY A 296 16.47 -11.81 -12.64
N ASN A 297 16.67 -10.99 -13.68
CA ASN A 297 16.77 -9.52 -13.60
C ASN A 297 15.41 -8.80 -13.37
N ILE A 298 14.48 -9.44 -12.67
CA ILE A 298 13.16 -8.85 -12.35
C ILE A 298 13.33 -7.93 -11.15
N ARG A 299 12.74 -6.72 -11.25
CA ARG A 299 12.67 -5.79 -10.12
C ARG A 299 11.89 -6.44 -8.97
N GLN A 300 12.58 -6.66 -7.86
CA GLN A 300 11.97 -7.15 -6.62
C GLN A 300 11.21 -6.02 -5.90
N VAL A 301 10.49 -6.32 -4.83
CA VAL A 301 9.89 -5.27 -3.98
C VAL A 301 10.89 -4.70 -2.96
N GLY A 302 11.84 -5.52 -2.51
CA GLY A 302 12.84 -5.13 -1.50
C GLY A 302 12.37 -5.39 -0.07
N VAL A 303 13.33 -5.50 0.85
CA VAL A 303 13.09 -5.89 2.27
C VAL A 303 12.16 -4.92 2.99
N TYR A 304 12.38 -3.62 2.82
CA TYR A 304 11.49 -2.59 3.34
C TYR A 304 10.57 -2.10 2.22
N SER A 305 9.35 -2.64 2.23
CA SER A 305 8.30 -2.33 1.26
C SER A 305 7.00 -1.94 1.97
N HIS A 306 6.17 -1.19 1.26
CA HIS A 306 4.83 -0.85 1.72
C HIS A 306 4.06 -2.15 1.98
N PRO A 307 3.43 -2.29 3.16
CA PRO A 307 2.74 -3.52 3.52
C PRO A 307 1.59 -3.81 2.55
N VAL A 308 1.41 -5.10 2.27
CA VAL A 308 0.29 -5.65 1.49
C VAL A 308 -0.36 -6.78 2.27
N ASN A 309 -1.58 -7.15 1.89
CA ASN A 309 -2.44 -8.07 2.61
C ASN A 309 -2.76 -7.61 4.04
N VAL A 310 -2.87 -6.29 4.24
CA VAL A 310 -3.20 -5.65 5.51
C VAL A 310 -4.52 -4.91 5.42
N GLU A 311 -5.21 -4.77 6.55
CA GLU A 311 -6.39 -3.93 6.63
C GLU A 311 -6.01 -2.45 6.50
N PRO A 312 -6.84 -1.65 5.82
CA PRO A 312 -6.66 -0.21 5.78
C PRO A 312 -6.87 0.41 7.17
N LEU A 313 -6.23 1.56 7.43
CA LEU A 313 -6.46 2.30 8.68
C LEU A 313 -7.92 2.75 8.77
N SER A 314 -8.55 2.51 9.93
CA SER A 314 -9.99 2.56 10.21
C SER A 314 -10.72 3.89 9.92
N ASN A 315 -10.01 4.97 9.61
CA ASN A 315 -10.57 6.30 9.34
C ASN A 315 -10.50 6.75 7.87
N SER A 316 -10.03 5.90 6.94
CA SER A 316 -9.87 6.28 5.54
C SER A 316 -11.08 5.89 4.71
N SER A 317 -11.84 6.87 4.19
CA SER A 317 -12.79 6.61 3.11
C SER A 317 -11.99 6.17 1.88
N ILE A 318 -12.03 4.88 1.54
CA ILE A 318 -11.16 4.35 0.48
C ILE A 318 -11.76 4.65 -0.89
N PRO A 319 -11.03 5.39 -1.76
CA PRO A 319 -11.58 5.76 -3.05
C PRO A 319 -11.71 4.56 -4.00
N THR A 320 -12.66 4.66 -4.93
CA THR A 320 -12.93 3.63 -5.94
C THR A 320 -11.74 3.32 -6.85
N ASP A 321 -10.87 4.30 -7.04
CA ASP A 321 -9.69 4.21 -7.91
C ASP A 321 -8.54 3.43 -7.27
N LEU A 322 -8.55 3.30 -5.93
CA LEU A 322 -7.63 2.47 -5.14
C LEU A 322 -8.43 1.38 -4.41
N PRO A 323 -8.97 0.40 -5.15
CA PRO A 323 -9.84 -0.63 -4.58
C PRO A 323 -9.12 -1.51 -3.56
N LEU A 324 -9.86 -1.96 -2.54
CA LEU A 324 -9.47 -3.10 -1.71
C LEU A 324 -9.98 -4.41 -2.32
N PHE A 325 -9.43 -5.52 -1.82
CA PHE A 325 -9.73 -6.84 -2.35
C PHE A 325 -9.96 -7.88 -1.26
N ALA A 326 -10.93 -8.76 -1.49
CA ALA A 326 -11.13 -9.97 -0.70
C ALA A 326 -10.06 -11.02 -1.02
N ASP A 327 -9.99 -12.08 -0.21
CA ASP A 327 -9.03 -13.20 -0.34
C ASP A 327 -9.03 -13.83 -1.74
N ASP A 328 -10.16 -13.76 -2.42
CA ASP A 328 -10.40 -14.35 -3.73
C ASP A 328 -10.06 -13.42 -4.91
N ALA A 329 -9.35 -12.33 -4.64
CA ALA A 329 -8.94 -11.28 -5.58
C ALA A 329 -10.12 -10.52 -6.24
N THR A 330 -11.32 -10.57 -5.66
CA THR A 330 -12.43 -9.71 -6.08
C THR A 330 -12.37 -8.36 -5.36
N ARG A 331 -12.80 -7.29 -6.04
CA ARG A 331 -12.89 -5.96 -5.42
C ARG A 331 -13.94 -6.01 -4.32
N ASN A 332 -13.57 -5.58 -3.13
CA ASN A 332 -14.46 -5.54 -1.98
C ASN A 332 -14.08 -4.33 -1.11
N PRO A 333 -14.97 -3.35 -0.87
CA PRO A 333 -14.69 -2.20 -0.02
C PRO A 333 -14.27 -2.53 1.42
N ALA A 334 -14.68 -3.69 1.93
CA ALA A 334 -14.28 -4.23 3.23
C ALA A 334 -13.09 -5.20 3.14
N GLY A 335 -12.43 -5.26 1.98
CA GLY A 335 -11.27 -6.12 1.74
C GLY A 335 -9.98 -5.60 2.39
N ARG A 336 -8.85 -6.18 1.98
CA ARG A 336 -7.51 -5.75 2.39
C ARG A 336 -6.79 -5.02 1.27
N MET A 337 -5.79 -4.23 1.62
CA MET A 337 -4.89 -3.60 0.66
C MET A 337 -4.00 -4.68 0.03
N GLN A 338 -3.83 -4.64 -1.29
CA GLN A 338 -3.03 -5.61 -2.05
C GLN A 338 -2.16 -4.88 -3.08
N CYS A 339 -1.22 -5.57 -3.73
CA CYS A 339 -0.40 -4.95 -4.80
C CYS A 339 -1.27 -4.27 -5.87
N PHE A 340 -2.39 -4.92 -6.25
CA PHE A 340 -3.33 -4.42 -7.25
C PHE A 340 -4.29 -3.33 -6.73
N THR A 341 -4.16 -2.90 -5.46
CA THR A 341 -4.76 -1.65 -4.98
C THR A 341 -4.08 -0.45 -5.62
N CYS A 342 -2.75 -0.46 -5.71
CA CYS A 342 -1.98 0.62 -6.34
C CYS A 342 -1.68 0.34 -7.81
N HIS A 343 -1.49 -0.94 -8.17
CA HIS A 343 -1.13 -1.34 -9.53
C HIS A 343 -2.31 -1.91 -10.33
N ASP A 344 -2.31 -1.66 -11.63
CA ASP A 344 -3.07 -2.41 -12.63
C ASP A 344 -2.11 -2.91 -13.69
N VAL A 345 -1.80 -4.21 -13.65
CA VAL A 345 -0.86 -4.84 -14.58
C VAL A 345 -1.26 -4.69 -16.05
N HIS A 346 -2.52 -4.33 -16.33
CA HIS A 346 -3.05 -4.13 -17.68
C HIS A 346 -3.05 -2.68 -18.14
N GLN A 347 -2.52 -1.74 -17.35
CA GLN A 347 -2.46 -0.33 -17.68
C GLN A 347 -1.07 0.19 -17.35
N TRP A 348 -0.28 0.65 -18.32
CA TRP A 348 1.07 1.15 -18.03
C TRP A 348 1.07 2.46 -17.23
N ALA A 349 0.23 3.41 -17.65
CA ALA A 349 0.13 4.72 -17.04
C ALA A 349 -1.33 5.20 -17.03
N PRO A 350 -1.83 5.76 -15.91
CA PRO A 350 -3.22 6.18 -15.77
C PRO A 350 -3.57 7.39 -16.65
N GLU A 351 -2.61 8.27 -16.90
CA GLU A 351 -2.80 9.46 -17.75
C GLU A 351 -2.72 9.11 -19.25
N LYS A 352 -2.20 7.93 -19.62
CA LYS A 352 -2.05 7.47 -21.01
C LYS A 352 -2.60 6.04 -21.19
N PRO A 353 -3.92 5.83 -21.04
CA PRO A 353 -4.53 4.50 -21.00
C PRO A 353 -4.55 3.75 -22.35
N VAL A 354 -3.96 4.30 -23.41
CA VAL A 354 -3.86 3.65 -24.74
C VAL A 354 -2.38 3.47 -25.14
N TYR A 355 -1.44 3.89 -24.29
CA TYR A 355 -0.02 3.82 -24.59
C TYR A 355 0.54 2.42 -24.29
N PHE A 356 1.21 1.82 -25.28
CA PHE A 356 2.00 0.61 -25.13
C PHE A 356 3.41 1.02 -24.73
N ALA A 357 3.81 0.71 -23.51
CA ALA A 357 5.19 0.92 -23.11
C ALA A 357 6.07 -0.17 -23.70
N ASP A 358 7.14 0.24 -24.37
CA ASP A 358 8.24 -0.65 -24.72
C ASP A 358 8.88 -1.22 -23.45
N ARG A 359 9.42 -2.44 -23.52
CA ARG A 359 10.11 -3.12 -22.42
C ARG A 359 11.24 -2.29 -21.84
N ASP A 360 11.87 -1.45 -22.67
CA ASP A 360 13.07 -0.70 -22.26
C ASP A 360 12.72 0.65 -21.58
N VAL A 361 11.46 1.07 -21.58
CA VAL A 361 11.04 2.29 -20.89
C VAL A 361 11.18 2.12 -19.37
N ALA A 362 12.00 2.97 -18.76
CA ALA A 362 12.15 3.03 -17.30
C ALA A 362 10.83 3.51 -16.67
N GLY A 363 10.43 2.84 -15.59
CA GLY A 363 9.26 3.23 -14.83
C GLY A 363 9.57 4.36 -13.85
N ASP A 364 8.64 5.29 -13.66
CA ASP A 364 8.67 6.35 -12.65
C ASP A 364 7.35 6.37 -11.84
N ALA A 365 7.14 7.43 -11.07
CA ALA A 365 6.01 7.60 -10.16
C ALA A 365 4.67 7.96 -10.85
N ASN A 366 4.67 8.15 -12.17
CA ASN A 366 3.49 8.49 -12.97
C ASN A 366 3.07 7.34 -13.90
N ASN A 367 3.90 6.30 -13.99
CA ASN A 367 3.64 5.11 -14.78
C ASN A 367 3.91 3.84 -13.95
N SER A 368 4.68 2.86 -14.40
CA SER A 368 4.97 1.64 -13.62
C SER A 368 3.73 0.84 -13.24
N PHE A 369 2.76 0.80 -14.14
CA PHE A 369 1.49 0.11 -13.94
C PHE A 369 0.60 0.69 -12.84
N LEU A 370 0.71 1.98 -12.51
CA LEU A 370 -0.09 2.60 -11.46
C LEU A 370 -1.55 2.84 -11.88
N ARG A 371 -2.47 2.73 -10.91
CA ARG A 371 -3.89 3.07 -11.07
C ARG A 371 -4.14 4.57 -11.07
N ILE A 372 -3.36 5.32 -10.27
CA ILE A 372 -3.36 6.77 -10.22
C ILE A 372 -1.93 7.28 -10.18
N SER A 373 -1.72 8.42 -10.81
CA SER A 373 -0.41 9.07 -10.89
C SER A 373 0.00 9.59 -9.51
N ASN A 374 1.29 9.52 -9.18
CA ASN A 374 1.83 10.14 -7.98
C ASN A 374 2.37 11.57 -8.23
N SER A 375 2.27 12.08 -9.47
CA SER A 375 2.83 13.38 -9.88
C SER A 375 2.38 14.55 -9.03
N GLY A 376 3.23 15.58 -8.98
CA GLY A 376 2.96 16.89 -8.36
C GLY A 376 2.89 16.82 -6.84
N ILE A 377 1.69 16.55 -6.32
CA ILE A 377 1.34 16.66 -4.89
C ILE A 377 1.30 15.31 -4.15
N SER A 378 1.97 14.28 -4.69
CA SER A 378 1.93 12.92 -4.15
C SER A 378 0.50 12.38 -4.01
N THR A 379 -0.32 12.57 -5.06
CA THR A 379 -1.74 12.24 -5.07
C THR A 379 -2.00 10.83 -4.55
N LEU A 380 -1.24 9.83 -5.04
CA LEU A 380 -1.34 8.43 -4.60
C LEU A 380 -1.24 8.27 -3.09
N CYS A 381 -0.28 8.95 -2.45
CA CYS A 381 -0.05 8.85 -1.01
C CYS A 381 -1.18 9.53 -0.22
N VAL A 382 -1.51 10.78 -0.56
CA VAL A 382 -2.48 11.58 0.21
C VAL A 382 -3.94 11.15 -0.02
N THR A 383 -4.20 10.30 -1.02
CA THR A 383 -5.51 9.65 -1.20
C THR A 383 -5.90 8.83 0.04
N CYS A 384 -4.95 8.09 0.61
CA CYS A 384 -5.14 7.29 1.84
C CYS A 384 -4.57 7.99 3.08
N HIS A 385 -3.38 8.59 2.99
CA HIS A 385 -2.70 9.24 4.13
C HIS A 385 -3.07 10.73 4.24
N ARG A 386 -4.36 11.03 4.36
CA ARG A 386 -4.89 12.41 4.36
C ARG A 386 -4.34 13.27 5.48
N ASP A 387 -4.12 12.69 6.65
CA ASP A 387 -3.58 13.38 7.84
C ASP A 387 -2.15 13.88 7.63
N ASN A 388 -1.43 13.33 6.64
CA ASN A 388 -0.08 13.75 6.27
C ASN A 388 -0.05 14.79 5.13
N LYS A 389 -1.21 15.12 4.55
CA LYS A 389 -1.33 16.18 3.52
C LYS A 389 -0.75 17.54 3.94
N PRO A 390 -0.78 17.97 5.21
CA PRO A 390 -0.19 19.25 5.61
C PRO A 390 1.30 19.40 5.30
N VAL A 391 2.06 18.32 5.07
CA VAL A 391 3.45 18.40 4.56
C VAL A 391 3.55 19.27 3.31
N LEU A 392 2.57 19.17 2.41
CA LEU A 392 2.55 19.90 1.13
C LEU A 392 2.52 21.42 1.31
N ALA A 393 2.09 21.90 2.48
CA ALA A 393 1.99 23.30 2.83
C ALA A 393 3.01 23.70 3.91
N SER A 394 4.20 23.14 3.85
CA SER A 394 5.27 23.39 4.83
C SER A 394 6.65 23.35 4.16
N ASP A 395 7.68 23.79 4.89
CA ASP A 395 9.08 23.74 4.43
C ASP A 395 9.59 22.30 4.17
N HIS A 396 8.90 21.26 4.64
CA HIS A 396 9.19 19.87 4.29
C HIS A 396 8.65 19.45 2.93
N ASN A 397 7.93 20.34 2.23
CA ASN A 397 7.63 20.16 0.81
C ASN A 397 8.91 20.39 -0.01
N LEU A 398 9.72 19.34 -0.14
CA LEU A 398 11.01 19.43 -0.81
C LEU A 398 10.91 19.71 -2.32
N SER A 399 9.73 19.62 -2.95
CA SER A 399 9.59 20.12 -4.33
C SER A 399 9.71 21.64 -4.42
N VAL A 400 9.58 22.34 -3.29
CA VAL A 400 9.75 23.79 -3.17
C VAL A 400 11.12 24.11 -2.55
N THR A 401 11.42 23.54 -1.38
CA THR A 401 12.60 23.96 -0.60
C THR A 401 13.90 23.29 -1.01
N ALA A 402 13.84 22.12 -1.67
CA ALA A 402 15.01 21.38 -2.14
C ALA A 402 14.70 20.52 -3.38
N PRO A 403 14.32 21.13 -4.52
CA PRO A 403 13.80 20.42 -5.69
C PRO A 403 14.79 19.44 -6.34
N ASP A 404 16.08 19.68 -6.16
CA ASP A 404 17.16 18.84 -6.70
C ASP A 404 17.57 17.68 -5.76
N GLU A 405 17.00 17.64 -4.56
CA GLU A 405 17.30 16.62 -3.57
C GLU A 405 16.86 15.23 -4.07
N LYS A 406 17.74 14.24 -4.01
CA LYS A 406 17.45 12.89 -4.50
C LYS A 406 17.22 11.90 -3.36
N ASN A 407 16.26 11.00 -3.52
CA ASN A 407 16.17 9.81 -2.66
C ASN A 407 17.18 8.73 -3.09
N VAL A 408 17.26 7.62 -2.36
CA VAL A 408 18.16 6.49 -2.68
C VAL A 408 17.85 5.81 -4.03
N SER A 409 16.67 6.05 -4.61
CA SER A 409 16.35 5.60 -5.98
C SER A 409 16.79 6.60 -7.05
N GLY A 410 17.45 7.69 -6.68
CA GLY A 410 17.91 8.76 -7.58
C GLY A 410 16.81 9.69 -8.08
N LEU A 411 15.59 9.60 -7.54
CA LEU A 411 14.43 10.40 -7.96
C LEU A 411 14.33 11.68 -7.14
N THR A 412 13.92 12.77 -7.80
CA THR A 412 13.66 14.08 -7.17
C THR A 412 12.19 14.24 -6.78
N PRO A 413 11.85 15.13 -5.84
CA PRO A 413 10.47 15.47 -5.48
C PRO A 413 9.59 15.87 -6.67
N ASN A 414 10.16 16.47 -7.71
CA ASN A 414 9.41 16.85 -8.92
C ASN A 414 8.99 15.63 -9.75
N VAL A 415 9.78 14.55 -9.73
CA VAL A 415 9.49 13.32 -10.48
C VAL A 415 8.60 12.38 -9.67
N SER A 416 8.90 12.20 -8.39
CA SER A 416 8.23 11.20 -7.54
C SER A 416 7.33 11.79 -6.44
N GLY A 417 7.11 13.10 -6.45
CA GLY A 417 6.30 13.82 -5.47
C GLY A 417 7.04 14.06 -4.15
N PRO A 418 6.62 15.03 -3.34
CA PRO A 418 7.33 15.44 -2.12
C PRO A 418 7.42 14.34 -1.06
N CYS A 419 6.43 13.45 -0.94
CA CYS A 419 6.49 12.34 0.01
C CYS A 419 7.67 11.39 -0.30
N SER A 420 8.02 11.23 -1.57
CA SER A 420 9.05 10.28 -2.02
C SER A 420 10.47 10.65 -1.62
N ALA A 421 10.69 11.91 -1.25
CA ALA A 421 11.99 12.36 -0.78
C ALA A 421 12.35 11.72 0.57
N CYS A 422 11.33 11.35 1.36
CA CYS A 422 11.46 10.71 2.67
C CYS A 422 10.94 9.27 2.68
N HIS A 423 9.97 8.92 1.83
CA HIS A 423 9.28 7.62 1.84
C HIS A 423 9.26 6.92 0.48
N LEU A 424 9.85 5.73 0.37
CA LEU A 424 9.83 4.89 -0.84
C LEU A 424 8.97 3.64 -0.63
N PRO A 425 7.91 3.43 -1.45
CA PRO A 425 7.04 2.26 -1.31
C PRO A 425 7.76 0.91 -1.51
N HIS A 426 8.87 0.89 -2.25
CA HIS A 426 9.66 -0.29 -2.54
C HIS A 426 11.14 0.06 -2.42
N HIS A 427 11.97 -0.91 -2.03
CA HIS A 427 13.42 -0.73 -1.82
C HIS A 427 13.77 0.45 -0.89
N ALA A 428 12.98 0.67 0.15
CA ALA A 428 13.36 1.59 1.20
C ALA A 428 14.58 1.06 1.98
N VAL A 429 15.28 1.95 2.68
CA VAL A 429 16.50 1.63 3.45
C VAL A 429 16.18 1.22 4.89
N GLY A 430 14.97 1.51 5.38
CA GLY A 430 14.59 1.22 6.75
C GLY A 430 13.09 1.23 7.01
N THR A 431 12.72 1.09 8.28
CA THR A 431 11.34 1.16 8.74
C THR A 431 10.72 2.52 8.36
N ARG A 432 9.38 2.58 8.33
CA ARG A 432 8.62 3.73 7.81
C ARG A 432 8.97 4.11 6.36
N LEU A 433 9.46 3.14 5.58
CA LEU A 433 9.74 3.32 4.16
C LEU A 433 10.83 4.36 3.89
N TRP A 434 11.80 4.53 4.80
CA TRP A 434 12.78 5.62 4.71
C TRP A 434 13.59 5.61 3.41
N ALA A 435 13.69 6.78 2.78
CA ALA A 435 14.19 6.97 1.42
C ALA A 435 15.58 7.62 1.33
N LYS A 436 16.27 7.79 2.46
CA LYS A 436 17.64 8.32 2.53
C LYS A 436 18.61 7.27 3.06
N ASP A 437 19.87 7.45 2.74
CA ASP A 437 20.95 6.64 3.28
C ASP A 437 20.99 6.72 4.81
N ARG A 438 21.38 5.61 5.43
CA ARG A 438 21.61 5.53 6.87
C ARG A 438 23.04 5.94 7.17
N SER A 439 23.22 6.84 8.13
CA SER A 439 24.54 7.22 8.65
C SER A 439 24.92 6.33 9.84
N ALA A 440 26.20 6.07 10.02
CA ALA A 440 26.68 5.31 11.18
C ALA A 440 26.71 6.21 12.44
N GLY A 441 26.39 5.65 13.61
CA GLY A 441 26.71 6.27 14.92
C GLY A 441 25.57 6.98 15.67
N SER A 442 24.34 7.03 15.15
CA SER A 442 23.16 7.57 15.86
C SER A 442 21.92 6.67 15.69
N SER A 443 20.91 6.83 16.56
CA SER A 443 19.64 6.10 16.42
C SER A 443 18.95 6.40 15.08
N PHE A 444 18.14 5.49 14.57
CA PHE A 444 17.38 5.73 13.36
C PHE A 444 16.42 6.92 13.50
N ALA A 445 15.83 7.12 14.69
CA ALA A 445 15.02 8.31 15.00
C ALA A 445 15.79 9.63 14.80
N MET A 446 17.08 9.65 15.14
CA MET A 446 17.94 10.81 14.96
C MET A 446 18.38 11.00 13.50
N GLN A 447 18.66 9.90 12.81
CA GLN A 447 19.07 9.92 11.39
C GLN A 447 18.00 10.49 10.47
N MET A 448 16.71 10.28 10.79
CA MET A 448 15.61 10.86 10.01
C MET A 448 15.68 12.38 9.89
N CYS A 449 16.18 13.07 10.93
CA CYS A 449 16.32 14.51 10.92
C CYS A 449 17.72 14.92 10.42
N THR A 450 18.76 14.32 10.98
CA THR A 450 20.16 14.70 10.70
C THR A 450 20.63 14.34 9.29
N GLY A 451 19.96 13.41 8.59
CA GLY A 451 20.22 13.13 7.18
C GLY A 451 20.05 14.36 6.28
N CYS A 452 19.15 15.28 6.63
CA CYS A 452 18.92 16.54 5.91
C CYS A 452 19.43 17.76 6.69
N HIS A 453 19.26 17.76 8.02
CA HIS A 453 19.66 18.87 8.90
C HIS A 453 21.14 18.76 9.30
N ASN A 454 22.01 18.91 8.31
CA ASN A 454 23.46 18.96 8.49
C ASN A 454 24.08 19.97 7.51
N ARG A 455 25.37 20.26 7.66
CA ARG A 455 26.06 21.31 6.88
C ARG A 455 26.03 21.09 5.36
N GLY A 456 25.90 19.85 4.89
CA GLY A 456 25.86 19.49 3.47
C GLY A 456 24.48 19.04 2.97
N GLY A 457 23.48 18.92 3.84
CA GLY A 457 22.16 18.42 3.49
C GLY A 457 21.19 19.50 3.01
N ALA A 458 20.01 19.07 2.56
CA ALA A 458 18.93 19.94 2.07
C ALA A 458 18.52 21.03 3.09
N ALA A 459 18.63 20.76 4.40
CA ALA A 459 18.21 21.67 5.46
C ALA A 459 19.38 22.36 6.19
N LYS A 460 20.49 22.60 5.49
CA LYS A 460 21.72 23.22 6.05
C LYS A 460 21.52 24.59 6.74
N LEU A 461 20.45 25.31 6.39
CA LEU A 461 20.11 26.60 7.01
C LEU A 461 19.40 26.45 8.38
N LYS A 462 18.95 25.24 8.72
CA LYS A 462 18.14 24.93 9.92
C LYS A 462 18.81 23.85 10.78
N ILE A 463 20.08 24.04 11.13
CA ILE A 463 20.82 23.08 11.97
C ILE A 463 20.70 23.42 13.47
N VAL A 464 20.70 22.37 14.30
CA VAL A 464 20.89 22.49 15.76
C VAL A 464 22.38 22.59 16.08
N GLY A 465 22.72 23.25 17.18
CA GLY A 465 24.09 23.64 17.53
C GLY A 465 24.73 22.73 18.57
N GLY A 466 25.61 23.32 19.40
CA GLY A 466 26.19 22.65 20.57
C GLY A 466 25.59 23.09 21.90
N SER A 467 24.44 23.75 21.89
CA SER A 467 23.80 24.35 23.08
C SER A 467 22.30 24.18 22.97
N ASP A 468 21.89 22.93 23.02
CA ASP A 468 20.55 22.46 22.69
C ASP A 468 20.03 21.55 23.82
N HIS A 469 18.72 21.36 23.83
CA HIS A 469 18.06 20.47 24.76
C HIS A 469 18.56 19.04 24.57
N PRO A 470 18.87 18.30 25.66
CA PRO A 470 19.32 16.93 25.56
C PRO A 470 18.35 16.04 24.77
N ILE A 471 18.93 15.23 23.89
CA ILE A 471 18.29 14.17 23.10
C ILE A 471 19.13 12.90 23.22
N GLU A 472 18.59 11.75 22.82
CA GLU A 472 19.20 10.42 23.02
C GLU A 472 19.41 10.05 24.50
N VAL A 473 18.70 10.74 25.40
CA VAL A 473 18.70 10.50 26.84
C VAL A 473 17.38 9.90 27.28
N LYS A 474 17.42 8.98 28.25
CA LYS A 474 16.22 8.46 28.89
C LYS A 474 15.70 9.47 29.92
N PRO A 475 14.42 9.88 29.87
CA PRO A 475 13.86 10.76 30.88
C PRO A 475 13.60 10.02 32.20
N ASP A 476 13.48 10.77 33.29
CA ASP A 476 12.94 10.23 34.55
C ASP A 476 11.42 10.05 34.43
N LEU A 477 10.97 8.81 34.26
CA LEU A 477 9.56 8.46 34.05
C LEU A 477 8.65 8.82 35.24
N GLN A 478 9.20 9.12 36.42
CA GLN A 478 8.40 9.62 37.55
C GLN A 478 8.01 11.10 37.38
N ALA A 479 8.70 11.84 36.49
CA ALA A 479 8.50 13.26 36.26
C ALA A 479 7.67 13.60 35.01
N ILE A 480 7.35 12.61 34.16
CA ILE A 480 6.72 12.81 32.85
C ILE A 480 5.59 11.81 32.64
N THR A 481 4.46 12.24 32.09
CA THR A 481 3.47 11.31 31.52
C THR A 481 3.84 11.04 30.07
N VAL A 482 4.14 9.78 29.76
CA VAL A 482 4.54 9.32 28.43
C VAL A 482 3.50 8.33 27.94
N SER A 483 3.12 8.42 26.68
CA SER A 483 2.24 7.46 26.03
C SER A 483 2.86 6.89 24.76
N THR A 484 2.61 5.61 24.51
CA THR A 484 2.88 4.96 23.22
C THR A 484 1.75 5.15 22.22
N ASP A 485 0.57 5.59 22.69
CA ASP A 485 -0.62 5.75 21.86
C ASP A 485 -0.62 7.14 21.19
N PRO A 486 -0.61 7.21 19.83
CA PRO A 486 -0.67 8.46 19.08
C PRO A 486 -1.89 9.34 19.38
N THR A 487 -2.97 8.79 19.93
CA THR A 487 -4.25 9.48 20.14
C THR A 487 -4.36 10.23 21.46
N THR A 488 -3.50 9.88 22.43
CA THR A 488 -3.57 10.41 23.81
C THR A 488 -3.08 11.85 23.96
N GLY A 489 -2.38 12.40 22.95
CA GLY A 489 -1.83 13.76 22.99
C GLY A 489 -0.54 13.93 23.81
N ASP A 490 -0.10 12.88 24.51
CA ASP A 490 1.17 12.86 25.25
C ASP A 490 2.39 12.77 24.32
N LEU A 491 3.55 13.20 24.82
CA LEU A 491 4.79 13.19 24.04
C LEU A 491 5.38 11.77 23.95
N PRO A 492 5.72 11.28 22.74
CA PRO A 492 6.25 9.94 22.54
C PRO A 492 7.76 9.84 22.79
N LEU A 493 8.21 8.68 23.27
CA LEU A 493 9.62 8.29 23.33
C LEU A 493 9.95 7.22 22.29
N TYR A 494 11.23 7.08 21.95
CA TYR A 494 11.67 6.31 20.78
C TYR A 494 12.85 5.37 21.09
N ASP A 495 12.77 4.14 20.58
CA ASP A 495 13.89 3.20 20.57
C ASP A 495 14.94 3.52 19.48
N SER A 496 16.01 2.73 19.42
CA SER A 496 17.09 2.90 18.44
C SER A 496 16.67 2.70 16.98
N ASP A 497 15.61 1.92 16.75
CA ASP A 497 15.01 1.67 15.43
C ASP A 497 13.90 2.68 15.10
N GLY A 498 13.76 3.68 15.96
CA GLY A 498 12.81 4.77 15.86
C GLY A 498 11.36 4.37 16.11
N ASN A 499 11.05 3.22 16.68
CA ASN A 499 9.68 2.87 17.07
C ASN A 499 9.27 3.59 18.35
N ARG A 500 7.96 3.86 18.51
CA ARG A 500 7.43 4.48 19.73
C ARG A 500 7.39 3.45 20.85
N LYS A 501 7.95 3.79 22.02
CA LYS A 501 7.99 2.90 23.18
C LYS A 501 8.09 3.71 24.48
N ALA A 502 7.33 3.31 25.50
CA ALA A 502 7.09 4.12 26.71
C ALA A 502 8.33 4.37 27.59
N ASP A 503 9.33 3.49 27.56
CA ASP A 503 10.54 3.53 28.41
C ASP A 503 11.83 3.65 27.58
N GLU A 504 11.82 4.59 26.63
CA GLU A 504 12.95 4.82 25.74
C GLU A 504 13.41 6.28 25.76
N LYS A 505 14.16 6.70 24.74
CA LYS A 505 14.87 7.98 24.75
C LYS A 505 14.02 9.10 24.16
N ILE A 506 14.34 10.33 24.58
CA ILE A 506 13.88 11.55 23.91
C ILE A 506 14.60 11.65 22.56
N ALA A 507 13.84 11.88 21.49
CA ALA A 507 14.37 12.14 20.15
C ALA A 507 13.80 13.47 19.60
N CYS A 508 14.29 13.96 18.46
CA CYS A 508 13.71 15.14 17.81
C CYS A 508 12.20 14.97 17.57
N LEU A 509 11.78 13.76 17.21
CA LEU A 509 10.38 13.38 16.99
C LEU A 509 9.51 13.38 18.27
N THR A 510 10.11 13.46 19.46
CA THR A 510 9.36 13.62 20.73
C THR A 510 8.62 14.95 20.74
N CYS A 511 9.28 16.03 20.33
CA CYS A 511 8.69 17.37 20.29
C CYS A 511 8.13 17.71 18.90
N HIS A 512 8.77 17.21 17.84
CA HIS A 512 8.41 17.51 16.46
C HIS A 512 7.59 16.41 15.79
N GLU A 513 6.64 16.81 14.95
CA GLU A 513 5.91 15.97 14.02
C GLU A 513 6.12 16.53 12.61
N PRO A 514 7.00 15.92 11.79
CA PRO A 514 7.36 16.46 10.48
C PRO A 514 6.19 16.57 9.50
N HIS A 515 5.05 15.93 9.79
CA HIS A 515 3.86 15.95 8.95
C HIS A 515 2.86 17.08 9.23
N ARG A 516 3.03 17.86 10.30
CA ARG A 516 2.12 18.95 10.67
C ARG A 516 2.93 20.22 10.94
N TRP A 517 2.44 21.38 10.52
CA TRP A 517 3.12 22.66 10.80
C TRP A 517 2.72 23.24 12.17
N ASP A 518 1.41 23.43 12.39
CA ASP A 518 0.84 23.98 13.62
C ASP A 518 0.08 22.87 14.39
N PRO A 519 0.35 22.68 15.69
CA PRO A 519 -0.36 21.71 16.48
C PRO A 519 -1.86 21.96 16.69
N LYS A 520 -2.34 23.20 16.54
CA LYS A 520 -3.74 23.57 16.77
C LYS A 520 -4.61 23.43 15.54
N THR A 521 -4.02 23.33 14.36
CA THR A 521 -4.76 23.20 13.09
C THR A 521 -4.73 21.76 12.60
N THR A 522 -5.90 21.20 12.32
CA THR A 522 -6.05 19.88 11.69
C THR A 522 -6.28 19.95 10.18
N ASN A 523 -6.60 21.14 9.64
CA ASN A 523 -6.97 21.32 8.25
C ASN A 523 -5.91 22.11 7.47
N ALA A 524 -5.25 21.47 6.52
CA ALA A 524 -4.50 22.13 5.46
C ALA A 524 -5.46 22.50 4.32
N GLY A 525 -6.19 23.60 4.49
CA GLY A 525 -7.03 24.23 3.47
C GLY A 525 -6.48 25.61 3.12
N GLY A 526 -5.30 25.67 2.50
CA GLY A 526 -4.70 26.91 2.03
C GLY A 526 -3.62 26.64 0.98
N SER A 527 -3.63 27.42 -0.10
CA SER A 527 -2.54 27.43 -1.08
C SER A 527 -1.28 27.95 -0.40
N TYR A 528 -0.23 27.13 -0.37
CA TYR A 528 1.07 27.50 0.17
C TYR A 528 1.80 28.35 -0.86
N SER A 529 1.73 29.68 -0.69
CA SER A 529 2.36 30.67 -1.59
C SER A 529 3.59 31.33 -0.98
N PHE A 530 4.14 30.82 0.13
CA PHE A 530 5.25 31.44 0.84
C PHE A 530 6.37 30.42 1.05
N GLU A 531 7.52 30.65 0.43
CA GLU A 531 8.73 29.84 0.64
C GLU A 531 9.37 30.19 1.99
N ASN A 532 9.88 29.16 2.70
CA ASN A 532 10.73 29.29 3.90
C ASN A 532 10.11 30.12 5.03
N VAL A 533 8.87 29.79 5.40
CA VAL A 533 8.18 30.50 6.50
C VAL A 533 8.88 30.18 7.81
N GLU A 534 9.41 31.20 8.49
CA GLU A 534 10.02 31.00 9.80
C GLU A 534 8.98 30.59 10.83
N GLY A 535 9.22 29.47 11.51
CA GLY A 535 8.39 28.99 12.59
C GLY A 535 8.51 29.80 13.88
N SER A 536 7.49 29.70 14.72
CA SER A 536 7.43 30.31 16.04
C SER A 536 7.38 29.24 17.15
N PRO A 537 7.55 29.62 18.43
CA PRO A 537 7.32 28.71 19.56
C PRO A 537 5.86 28.20 19.68
N ALA A 538 4.92 28.65 18.85
CA ALA A 538 3.56 28.11 18.81
C ALA A 538 3.36 27.04 17.71
N ASP A 539 4.22 27.02 16.69
CA ASP A 539 4.12 26.19 15.49
C ASP A 539 5.49 25.53 15.20
N SER A 540 6.03 25.55 13.98
CA SER A 540 7.35 24.98 13.65
C SER A 540 7.43 23.45 13.82
N PHE A 541 6.42 22.76 13.32
CA PHE A 541 6.29 21.31 13.38
C PHE A 541 6.14 20.73 14.79
N LEU A 542 5.70 21.52 15.77
CA LEU A 542 5.54 21.03 17.13
C LEU A 542 4.32 20.10 17.27
N ARG A 543 4.44 19.07 18.12
CA ARG A 543 3.31 18.23 18.56
C ARG A 543 2.36 18.97 19.49
N MET A 544 2.91 19.92 20.25
CA MET A 544 2.23 20.74 21.24
C MET A 544 2.82 22.15 21.22
N ALA A 545 1.97 23.17 21.16
CA ALA A 545 2.42 24.55 21.15
C ALA A 545 3.13 24.91 22.46
N ASN A 546 4.29 25.56 22.37
CA ASN A 546 4.98 26.10 23.53
C ASN A 546 4.52 27.52 23.88
N ALA A 547 4.10 28.36 22.93
CA ALA A 547 3.53 29.67 23.23
C ALA A 547 1.99 29.69 23.10
N PRO A 548 1.28 30.50 23.93
CA PRO A 548 1.81 31.41 24.95
C PRO A 548 1.97 30.78 26.35
N SER A 549 1.61 29.52 26.57
CA SER A 549 1.44 28.94 27.93
C SER A 549 2.59 28.06 28.43
N SER A 550 3.61 27.80 27.61
CA SER A 550 4.67 26.80 27.85
C SER A 550 4.15 25.37 28.05
N ALA A 551 3.00 25.03 27.44
CA ALA A 551 2.39 23.70 27.57
C ALA A 551 3.36 22.56 27.24
N LEU A 552 4.15 22.70 26.16
CA LEU A 552 5.17 21.72 25.79
C LEU A 552 6.17 21.47 26.92
N CYS A 553 6.76 22.52 27.51
CA CYS A 553 7.68 22.37 28.63
C CYS A 553 6.99 21.79 29.87
N ASN A 554 5.76 22.23 30.17
CA ASN A 554 5.02 21.81 31.36
C ASN A 554 4.65 20.32 31.33
N SER A 555 4.59 19.70 30.15
CA SER A 555 4.32 18.26 30.01
C SER A 555 5.43 17.40 30.65
N CYS A 556 6.68 17.86 30.64
CA CYS A 556 7.85 17.16 31.17
C CYS A 556 8.48 17.83 32.41
N HIS A 557 8.36 19.14 32.54
CA HIS A 557 8.98 19.94 33.60
C HIS A 557 7.92 20.50 34.57
N ARG A 558 7.08 19.61 35.10
CA ARG A 558 5.92 19.95 35.95
C ARG A 558 6.28 20.73 37.20
N ASP A 559 7.39 20.36 37.85
CA ASP A 559 7.87 21.05 39.04
C ASP A 559 8.32 22.47 38.70
N GLN A 560 8.95 22.67 37.54
CA GLN A 560 9.42 23.97 37.08
C GLN A 560 8.26 24.85 36.59
N ALA A 561 7.17 24.25 36.10
CA ALA A 561 5.95 24.95 35.69
C ALA A 561 5.28 25.73 36.84
N GLN A 562 5.66 25.44 38.10
CA GLN A 562 5.23 26.21 39.26
C GLN A 562 5.66 27.70 39.23
N ILE A 563 6.54 28.10 38.31
CA ILE A 563 6.92 29.49 38.09
C ILE A 563 5.72 30.37 37.71
N ILE A 564 4.69 29.80 37.08
CA ILE A 564 3.52 30.51 36.57
C ILE A 564 2.77 31.18 37.74
N GLY A 565 2.46 32.46 37.58
CA GLY A 565 1.86 33.32 38.61
C GLY A 565 2.76 33.66 39.80
N THR A 566 4.07 33.33 39.77
CA THR A 566 5.03 33.86 40.75
C THR A 566 5.56 35.24 40.34
N ALA A 567 6.39 35.87 41.17
CA ALA A 567 7.11 37.09 40.78
C ALA A 567 8.14 36.88 39.64
N HIS A 568 8.51 35.63 39.33
CA HIS A 568 9.34 35.28 38.18
C HIS A 568 8.53 34.95 36.92
N ASP A 569 7.20 35.00 36.99
CA ASP A 569 6.36 34.94 35.79
C ASP A 569 6.36 36.31 35.10
N LEU A 570 7.15 36.42 34.03
CA LEU A 570 7.29 37.69 33.30
C LEU A 570 6.00 38.09 32.58
N ASN A 571 4.99 37.21 32.43
CA ASN A 571 3.67 37.66 31.97
C ASN A 571 3.04 38.68 32.92
N VAL A 572 3.37 38.58 34.20
CA VAL A 572 2.83 39.46 35.25
C VAL A 572 3.77 40.62 35.51
N THR A 573 5.07 40.36 35.62
CA THR A 573 6.03 41.35 36.14
C THR A 573 6.75 42.16 35.06
N ALA A 574 6.90 41.63 33.84
CA ALA A 574 7.59 42.31 32.74
C ALA A 574 7.08 41.84 31.34
N PRO A 575 5.80 42.04 30.98
CA PRO A 575 5.20 41.43 29.79
C PRO A 575 5.77 41.94 28.45
N LEU A 576 6.36 43.14 28.45
CA LEU A 576 6.96 43.76 27.26
C LEU A 576 8.46 43.46 27.12
N GLU A 577 9.07 42.85 28.13
CA GLU A 577 10.49 42.52 28.11
C GLU A 577 10.77 41.45 27.06
N LYS A 578 11.91 41.59 26.37
CA LYS A 578 12.33 40.69 25.32
C LYS A 578 13.55 39.85 25.71
N ASN A 579 13.56 38.59 25.31
CA ASN A 579 14.73 37.74 25.41
C ASN A 579 15.76 38.06 24.30
N LEU A 580 16.91 37.37 24.29
CA LEU A 580 17.96 37.54 23.26
C LEU A 580 17.53 37.16 21.84
N ARG A 581 16.36 36.51 21.68
CA ARG A 581 15.74 36.24 20.38
C ARG A 581 14.71 37.30 20.00
N ASN A 582 14.68 38.43 20.69
CA ASN A 582 13.76 39.55 20.47
C ASN A 582 12.28 39.13 20.64
N GLN A 583 12.01 38.10 21.45
CA GLN A 583 10.66 37.59 21.75
C GLN A 583 10.20 38.07 23.11
N THR A 584 8.94 38.52 23.20
CA THR A 584 8.27 38.74 24.49
C THR A 584 7.83 37.42 25.11
N VAL A 585 7.52 37.43 26.41
CA VAL A 585 6.97 36.26 27.12
C VAL A 585 5.67 35.74 26.47
N ARG A 586 4.86 36.60 25.86
CA ARG A 586 3.65 36.18 25.11
C ARG A 586 4.01 35.38 23.85
N GLN A 587 5.14 35.70 23.21
CA GLN A 587 5.61 35.04 21.98
C GLN A 587 6.42 33.76 22.28
N SER A 588 7.11 33.69 23.41
CA SER A 588 7.96 32.55 23.77
C SER A 588 7.35 31.61 24.82
N GLY A 589 6.32 32.05 25.53
CA GLY A 589 5.81 31.45 26.76
C GLY A 589 6.66 31.77 28.00
N PRO A 590 6.13 31.50 29.22
CA PRO A 590 6.82 31.73 30.50
C PRO A 590 8.24 31.15 30.56
N CYS A 591 8.43 29.90 30.12
CA CYS A 591 9.74 29.26 30.14
C CYS A 591 10.67 29.84 29.06
N GLY A 592 10.11 30.22 27.90
CA GLY A 592 10.85 30.76 26.76
C GLY A 592 11.44 32.16 26.99
N ALA A 593 10.97 32.88 28.02
CA ALA A 593 11.54 34.15 28.41
C ALA A 593 12.97 34.02 28.99
N CYS A 594 13.30 32.83 29.50
CA CYS A 594 14.56 32.53 30.18
C CYS A 594 15.35 31.40 29.50
N HIS A 595 14.68 30.41 28.91
CA HIS A 595 15.30 29.23 28.31
C HIS A 595 14.96 29.09 26.82
N VAL A 596 15.87 28.53 26.02
CA VAL A 596 15.58 28.16 24.63
C VAL A 596 16.18 26.81 24.25
N VAL A 597 15.40 25.97 23.58
CA VAL A 597 15.73 24.54 23.41
C VAL A 597 16.74 24.25 22.31
N HIS A 598 16.92 25.14 21.35
CA HIS A 598 17.91 24.95 20.28
C HIS A 598 18.80 26.17 20.19
N ASN A 599 20.08 26.02 19.86
CA ASN A 599 21.02 27.12 19.59
C ASN A 599 20.95 28.23 20.65
N SER A 600 21.02 27.85 21.93
CA SER A 600 20.97 28.83 23.01
C SER A 600 22.23 29.69 23.04
N PRO A 601 22.13 31.03 23.15
CA PRO A 601 23.31 31.90 23.30
C PRO A 601 24.10 31.59 24.57
N GLY A 602 23.41 31.18 25.65
CA GLY A 602 24.02 30.79 26.91
C GLY A 602 24.08 29.27 27.08
N ARG A 603 25.28 28.73 27.27
CA ARG A 603 25.49 27.28 27.50
C ARG A 603 24.91 26.81 28.83
N ILE A 604 24.98 27.65 29.85
CA ILE A 604 24.51 27.31 31.19
C ILE A 604 22.98 27.33 31.18
N ARG A 605 22.36 26.16 31.40
CA ARG A 605 20.90 26.01 31.52
C ARG A 605 20.12 26.55 30.32
N LEU A 606 20.73 26.56 29.14
CA LEU A 606 20.11 27.05 27.90
C LEU A 606 19.59 28.50 28.01
N TRP A 607 20.29 29.35 28.76
CA TRP A 607 19.86 30.71 29.08
C TRP A 607 19.80 31.63 27.86
N VAL A 608 18.68 32.33 27.68
CA VAL A 608 18.42 33.24 26.54
C VAL A 608 18.35 34.71 26.96
N ARG A 609 19.06 35.08 28.03
CA ARG A 609 19.32 36.49 28.40
C ARG A 609 20.82 36.74 28.49
N ARG A 610 21.24 38.01 28.48
CA ARG A 610 22.65 38.35 28.71
C ARG A 610 23.03 37.94 30.12
N ALA A 611 24.22 37.37 30.31
CA ALA A 611 24.74 37.12 31.65
C ALA A 611 24.87 38.46 32.40
N GLY A 612 24.44 38.49 33.66
CA GLY A 612 24.60 39.66 34.52
C GLY A 612 26.01 39.77 35.09
N PRO A 613 26.30 40.89 35.78
CA PRO A 613 27.57 41.03 36.48
C PRO A 613 27.70 39.95 37.56
N ALA A 614 28.85 39.29 37.62
CA ALA A 614 29.24 38.36 38.68
C ALA A 614 30.71 38.65 39.02
N ASP A 615 31.05 38.72 40.31
CA ASP A 615 32.43 38.92 40.72
C ASP A 615 33.28 37.67 40.42
N ARG A 616 34.60 37.82 40.35
CA ARG A 616 35.52 36.67 40.11
C ARG A 616 35.41 35.57 41.17
N SER A 617 34.91 35.92 42.36
CA SER A 617 34.65 35.02 43.49
C SER A 617 33.28 34.32 43.42
N ASP A 618 32.38 34.78 42.56
CA ASP A 618 31.02 34.27 42.46
C ASP A 618 30.94 33.10 41.47
N SER A 619 29.91 32.26 41.64
CA SER A 619 29.65 31.20 40.67
C SER A 619 29.16 31.81 39.37
N VAL A 620 29.59 31.27 38.24
CA VAL A 620 29.08 31.69 36.92
C VAL A 620 27.55 31.55 36.82
N VAL A 621 26.92 30.72 37.66
CA VAL A 621 25.46 30.57 37.72
C VAL A 621 24.77 31.78 38.39
N ASP A 622 25.47 32.55 39.24
CA ASP A 622 24.94 33.79 39.83
C ASP A 622 24.66 34.84 38.77
N SER A 623 25.44 34.83 37.68
CA SER A 623 25.22 35.69 36.52
C SER A 623 23.84 35.53 35.88
N LEU A 624 23.18 34.37 36.06
CA LEU A 624 21.81 34.15 35.61
C LEU A 624 20.82 35.00 36.41
N CYS A 625 21.00 35.06 37.73
CA CYS A 625 20.13 35.84 38.62
C CYS A 625 20.41 37.35 38.48
N THR A 626 21.68 37.75 38.46
CA THR A 626 22.07 39.16 38.32
C THR A 626 21.78 39.72 36.93
N SER A 627 21.50 38.87 35.93
CA SER A 627 21.00 39.32 34.61
C SER A 627 19.69 40.10 34.70
N CYS A 628 18.91 39.88 35.76
CA CYS A 628 17.69 40.62 36.05
C CYS A 628 17.86 41.49 37.30
N HIS A 629 18.51 40.95 38.33
CA HIS A 629 18.74 41.58 39.62
C HIS A 629 20.02 42.42 39.64
N SER A 630 20.11 43.39 38.73
CA SER A 630 21.19 44.38 38.69
C SER A 630 20.66 45.74 38.23
N ARG A 631 21.44 46.79 38.42
CA ARG A 631 21.04 48.17 38.09
C ARG A 631 20.75 48.29 36.60
N GLY A 632 19.62 48.90 36.23
CA GLY A 632 19.21 49.07 34.84
C GLY A 632 18.58 47.83 34.19
N ASN A 633 18.33 46.76 34.95
CA ASN A 633 17.62 45.56 34.48
C ASN A 633 16.22 45.44 35.12
N ILE A 634 15.42 44.50 34.62
CA ILE A 634 13.99 44.37 34.95
C ILE A 634 13.66 44.17 36.44
N ALA A 635 14.64 43.72 37.25
CA ALA A 635 14.47 43.51 38.68
C ALA A 635 15.38 44.42 39.53
N GLU A 636 15.76 45.60 39.01
CA GLU A 636 16.65 46.55 39.72
C GLU A 636 16.15 46.98 41.11
N LYS A 637 14.83 46.94 41.34
CA LYS A 637 14.22 47.27 42.65
C LYS A 637 14.38 46.15 43.69
N LYS A 638 14.96 45.01 43.31
CA LYS A 638 15.09 43.79 44.13
C LYS A 638 16.52 43.25 44.12
N ILE A 639 17.52 44.13 44.15
CA ILE A 639 18.94 43.76 44.26
C ILE A 639 19.28 43.46 45.73
N PRO A 640 19.84 42.28 46.07
CA PRO A 640 20.25 41.97 47.45
C PRO A 640 21.43 42.83 47.91
N ARG A 641 21.43 43.26 49.19
CA ARG A 641 22.55 44.03 49.78
C ARG A 641 23.86 43.22 49.88
N ILE A 642 23.75 41.92 50.13
CA ILE A 642 24.87 40.97 50.20
C ILE A 642 24.44 39.73 49.44
N ALA A 643 25.19 39.26 48.44
CA ALA A 643 24.84 38.08 47.65
C ALA A 643 25.91 36.98 47.65
N SER A 644 27.12 37.29 48.10
CA SER A 644 28.25 36.36 48.06
C SER A 644 28.41 35.57 49.36
N HIS A 645 28.95 34.36 49.24
CA HIS A 645 29.41 33.50 50.32
C HIS A 645 30.94 33.42 50.28
N PRO A 646 31.67 33.28 51.41
CA PRO A 646 33.13 33.16 51.41
C PRO A 646 33.65 32.09 50.43
N THR A 647 34.72 32.44 49.68
CA THR A 647 35.42 31.54 48.76
C THR A 647 36.32 30.55 49.51
N ASP A 648 36.80 29.53 48.79
CA ASP A 648 37.80 28.56 49.30
C ASP A 648 37.33 27.85 50.58
N ARG A 649 36.03 27.56 50.65
CA ARG A 649 35.43 26.73 51.68
C ARG A 649 35.07 25.39 51.07
N LEU A 650 35.52 24.31 51.71
CA LEU A 650 35.11 22.97 51.35
C LEU A 650 33.66 22.76 51.84
N ILE A 651 32.69 23.05 50.98
CA ILE A 651 31.29 22.82 51.29
C ILE A 651 30.92 21.46 50.71
N ILE A 652 30.53 20.55 51.60
CA ILE A 652 30.07 19.21 51.24
C ILE A 652 28.61 19.13 51.64
N ASN A 653 27.75 18.75 50.70
CA ASN A 653 26.38 18.42 51.04
C ASN A 653 26.33 16.97 51.60
N THR A 654 26.51 16.83 52.91
CA THR A 654 26.51 15.54 53.63
C THR A 654 25.11 14.96 53.86
N ALA A 655 24.05 15.53 53.27
CA ALA A 655 22.74 14.87 53.18
C ALA A 655 22.83 13.68 52.21
N LEU A 656 23.58 12.67 52.64
CA LEU A 656 23.74 11.38 52.01
C LEU A 656 22.36 10.70 51.97
N PHE A 657 22.03 10.14 50.81
CA PHE A 657 21.01 9.09 50.57
C PHE A 657 19.66 9.44 49.94
N ASP A 658 19.29 10.70 49.64
CA ASP A 658 18.14 10.90 48.72
C ASP A 658 18.10 12.26 48.01
N LYS A 659 18.53 12.31 46.73
CA LYS A 659 18.37 13.48 45.86
C LYS A 659 16.89 13.84 45.58
N ARG A 660 15.93 12.97 45.96
CA ARG A 660 14.48 13.16 45.77
C ARG A 660 13.77 13.75 46.99
N ARG A 661 14.43 13.85 48.16
CA ARG A 661 13.85 14.49 49.36
C ARG A 661 14.17 15.98 49.37
N GLY A 662 13.18 16.81 49.72
CA GLY A 662 13.21 18.28 49.69
C GLY A 662 14.20 19.00 50.61
N PHE A 663 15.36 18.41 50.91
CA PHE A 663 16.44 18.93 51.77
C PHE A 663 17.79 19.07 51.03
N TYR A 664 17.85 18.77 49.73
CA TYR A 664 19.07 18.89 48.94
C TYR A 664 19.40 20.34 48.55
N THR A 665 20.57 20.83 48.99
CA THR A 665 21.15 22.12 48.58
C THR A 665 22.15 21.88 47.43
N PRO A 666 21.88 22.34 46.19
CA PRO A 666 22.81 22.13 45.10
C PRO A 666 24.05 23.01 45.27
N LEU A 667 25.23 22.44 45.02
CA LEU A 667 26.51 23.16 44.97
C LEU A 667 27.01 23.19 43.54
N PHE A 668 27.86 24.18 43.22
CA PHE A 668 28.29 24.44 41.85
C PHE A 668 29.81 24.56 41.71
N ASP A 669 30.35 24.04 40.60
CA ASP A 669 31.74 24.27 40.20
C ASP A 669 31.92 25.63 39.50
N GLY A 670 33.16 26.00 39.16
CA GLY A 670 33.46 27.26 38.46
C GLY A 670 32.85 27.37 37.05
N ASN A 671 32.42 26.25 36.46
CA ASN A 671 31.74 26.20 35.16
C ASN A 671 30.20 26.19 35.31
N GLY A 672 29.69 26.18 36.53
CA GLY A 672 28.27 26.18 36.86
C GLY A 672 27.60 24.81 36.78
N HIS A 673 28.36 23.72 36.72
CA HIS A 673 27.83 22.37 36.85
C HIS A 673 27.49 22.07 38.31
N ARG A 674 26.48 21.23 38.53
CA ARG A 674 26.17 20.75 39.88
C ARG A 674 27.19 19.70 40.29
N VAL A 675 27.75 19.87 41.48
CA VAL A 675 28.75 18.99 42.07
C VAL A 675 28.37 18.70 43.53
N ASP A 676 28.85 17.60 44.09
CA ASP A 676 28.59 17.24 45.49
C ASP A 676 29.50 18.01 46.47
N ILE A 677 30.61 18.56 45.95
CA ILE A 677 31.56 19.43 46.65
C ILE A 677 31.83 20.65 45.75
N GLY A 678 31.42 21.83 46.20
CA GLY A 678 31.54 23.04 45.39
C GLY A 678 31.10 24.29 46.14
N ASN A 679 30.84 25.36 45.40
CA ASN A 679 30.48 26.66 45.97
C ASN A 679 28.96 26.81 46.13
N ILE A 680 28.57 27.61 47.13
CA ILE A 680 27.20 28.11 47.27
C ILE A 680 26.98 29.22 46.24
N SER A 681 25.82 29.20 45.60
CA SER A 681 25.38 30.20 44.64
C SER A 681 23.93 30.57 44.94
N CYS A 682 23.39 31.61 44.28
CA CYS A 682 22.00 32.02 44.42
C CYS A 682 21.04 30.82 44.26
N PRO A 683 21.22 29.90 43.27
CA PRO A 683 20.37 28.72 43.14
C PRO A 683 20.61 27.62 44.18
N SER A 684 21.62 27.73 45.05
CA SER A 684 21.78 26.83 46.20
C SER A 684 20.68 27.08 47.23
N CYS A 685 20.38 28.35 47.51
CA CYS A 685 19.34 28.74 48.46
C CYS A 685 17.98 28.93 47.77
N HIS A 686 17.98 29.46 46.55
CA HIS A 686 16.76 29.82 45.83
C HIS A 686 16.41 28.83 44.71
N ASP A 687 15.12 28.67 44.49
CA ASP A 687 14.55 28.06 43.30
C ASP A 687 13.53 29.00 42.69
N SER A 688 13.95 29.69 41.63
CA SER A 688 13.12 30.64 40.89
C SER A 688 11.81 30.03 40.36
N HIS A 689 11.71 28.71 40.30
CA HIS A 689 10.53 28.01 39.81
C HIS A 689 9.45 27.75 40.86
N ARG A 690 9.70 27.95 42.16
CA ARG A 690 8.70 27.69 43.21
C ARG A 690 8.55 28.88 44.15
N TRP A 691 7.36 29.13 44.67
CA TRP A 691 7.14 30.24 45.60
C TRP A 691 7.89 30.10 46.95
N GLY A 692 8.08 28.86 47.41
CA GLY A 692 8.84 28.52 48.62
C GLY A 692 9.01 27.01 48.78
N PHE A 693 9.57 26.56 49.92
CA PHE A 693 9.91 25.16 50.13
C PHE A 693 8.69 24.22 50.23
N LEU A 694 7.50 24.76 50.54
CA LEU A 694 6.21 24.05 50.51
C LEU A 694 5.53 24.05 49.13
N GLY A 695 6.19 24.58 48.10
CA GLY A 695 5.61 24.75 46.76
C GLY A 695 4.56 25.88 46.69
N ASN A 696 3.73 25.86 45.64
CA ASN A 696 2.72 26.89 45.39
C ASN A 696 1.45 26.77 46.27
N ALA A 697 1.23 25.66 46.96
CA ALA A 697 0.06 25.44 47.81
C ALA A 697 0.01 26.37 49.04
N ALA A 698 1.15 26.97 49.43
CA ALA A 698 1.26 27.92 50.54
C ALA A 698 1.18 29.41 50.09
N ARG A 699 0.69 29.70 48.88
CA ARG A 699 0.53 31.07 48.37
C ARG A 699 -0.62 31.79 49.09
N PRO A 700 -0.39 32.94 49.77
CA PRO A 700 -1.49 33.78 50.21
C PRO A 700 -2.20 34.45 49.02
N VAL A 701 -3.53 34.63 49.12
CA VAL A 701 -4.41 35.26 48.12
C VAL A 701 -4.03 36.72 47.79
N LYS A 702 -3.20 37.34 48.63
CA LYS A 702 -2.55 38.63 48.41
C LYS A 702 -1.03 38.40 48.40
N ILE A 703 -0.29 38.99 47.46
CA ILE A 703 1.18 38.97 47.43
C ILE A 703 1.71 39.72 48.66
N LEU A 704 1.71 39.06 49.82
CA LEU A 704 2.27 39.57 51.06
C LEU A 704 3.78 39.39 51.00
N GLN A 705 4.49 40.47 50.67
CA GLN A 705 5.92 40.55 50.91
C GLN A 705 6.15 40.45 52.42
N GLY A 706 6.67 39.32 52.92
CA GLY A 706 7.26 39.29 54.27
C GLY A 706 7.04 38.08 55.17
N SER A 707 6.27 37.06 54.81
CA SER A 707 6.23 35.84 55.66
C SER A 707 7.48 34.98 55.41
N GLY A 708 8.13 34.48 56.47
CA GLY A 708 9.38 33.70 56.38
C GLY A 708 9.30 32.42 55.54
N ALA A 709 8.10 32.02 55.09
CA ALA A 709 7.85 30.89 54.20
C ALA A 709 7.85 31.23 52.69
N SER A 710 7.95 32.51 52.30
CA SER A 710 7.71 32.99 50.93
C SER A 710 8.84 33.91 50.39
N LYS A 711 9.91 33.30 49.87
CA LYS A 711 11.05 33.98 49.20
C LYS A 711 11.78 33.10 48.18
N PHE A 712 11.07 32.17 47.51
CA PHE A 712 11.69 31.22 46.58
C PHE A 712 12.73 30.29 47.22
N LEU A 713 12.72 30.11 48.56
CA LEU A 713 13.69 29.27 49.25
C LEU A 713 13.47 27.79 48.93
N ARG A 714 14.54 27.03 48.72
CA ARG A 714 14.50 25.58 48.41
C ARG A 714 14.06 24.73 49.58
N THR A 715 14.60 25.04 50.76
CA THR A 715 14.44 24.25 51.97
C THR A 715 14.01 25.12 53.14
N ALA A 716 13.43 24.50 54.16
CA ALA A 716 13.19 25.15 55.44
C ALA A 716 14.52 25.46 56.13
N SER A 717 14.56 26.56 56.89
CA SER A 717 15.79 27.13 57.46
C SER A 717 16.59 26.17 58.37
N TYR A 718 15.91 25.27 59.07
CA TYR A 718 16.50 24.26 59.96
C TYR A 718 16.96 22.96 59.24
N LYS A 719 16.79 22.88 57.91
CA LYS A 719 17.13 21.72 57.06
C LYS A 719 18.07 22.10 55.92
N THR A 720 19.06 22.94 56.22
CA THR A 720 20.03 23.48 55.26
C THR A 720 21.43 22.94 55.54
N VAL A 721 22.28 22.91 54.50
CA VAL A 721 23.71 22.61 54.65
C VAL A 721 24.42 23.60 55.59
N CYS A 722 23.82 24.78 55.82
CA CYS A 722 24.36 25.82 56.69
C CYS A 722 24.50 25.34 58.15
N VAL A 723 23.65 24.42 58.61
CA VAL A 723 23.71 23.87 59.99
C VAL A 723 25.07 23.21 60.25
N ASN A 724 25.68 22.62 59.23
CA ASN A 724 26.96 21.93 59.34
C ASN A 724 28.12 22.87 59.71
N CYS A 725 28.01 24.17 59.42
CA CYS A 725 29.05 25.16 59.69
C CYS A 725 28.62 26.24 60.70
N HIS A 726 27.33 26.55 60.76
CA HIS A 726 26.77 27.65 61.57
C HIS A 726 25.92 27.18 62.75
N ALA A 727 25.76 25.87 62.96
CA ALA A 727 25.02 25.29 64.08
C ALA A 727 23.66 25.98 64.31
N GLU A 728 23.40 26.45 65.55
CA GLU A 728 22.14 27.06 65.97
C GLU A 728 21.85 28.42 65.30
N GLU A 729 22.87 29.09 64.75
CA GLU A 729 22.70 30.35 64.02
C GLU A 729 22.23 30.14 62.57
N ALA A 730 22.33 28.91 62.05
CA ALA A 730 22.04 28.60 60.65
C ALA A 730 20.63 29.05 60.21
N PRO A 731 19.55 28.88 60.99
CA PRO A 731 18.22 29.34 60.58
C PRO A 731 18.13 30.85 60.37
N PHE A 732 18.77 31.65 61.22
CA PHE A 732 18.78 33.11 61.14
C PHE A 732 19.67 33.61 59.99
N ARG A 733 20.86 33.03 59.85
CA ARG A 733 21.78 33.34 58.75
C ARG A 733 21.19 33.00 57.38
N TYR A 734 20.41 31.92 57.28
CA TYR A 734 19.72 31.54 56.05
C TYR A 734 18.52 32.44 55.73
N LEU A 735 17.62 32.69 56.70
CA LEU A 735 16.41 33.49 56.47
C LEU A 735 16.71 34.98 56.23
N TYR A 736 17.73 35.50 56.90
CA TYR A 736 18.18 36.89 56.83
C TYR A 736 19.52 37.03 56.13
N PHE A 737 19.86 36.11 55.22
CA PHE A 737 21.12 36.15 54.48
C PHE A 737 21.36 37.53 53.87
N HIS A 738 20.41 38.12 53.17
CA HIS A 738 20.62 39.45 52.56
C HIS A 738 20.49 40.65 53.53
N GLN A 739 20.28 40.43 54.84
CA GLN A 739 20.03 41.45 55.85
C GLN A 739 20.96 41.24 57.06
N PRO A 740 22.25 41.67 56.97
CA PRO A 740 23.26 41.40 58.01
C PRO A 740 22.80 41.83 59.41
N ASP A 741 22.12 42.97 59.48
CA ASP A 741 21.58 43.58 60.70
C ASP A 741 20.55 42.69 61.44
N LYS A 742 20.04 41.62 60.80
CA LYS A 742 19.05 40.67 61.36
C LYS A 742 19.58 39.25 61.53
N ARG A 743 20.87 38.99 61.29
CA ARG A 743 21.47 37.64 61.35
C ARG A 743 21.85 37.18 62.76
N ILE A 744 21.76 38.04 63.77
CA ILE A 744 22.27 37.80 65.13
C ILE A 744 21.11 37.35 66.03
N LEU A 745 21.30 36.26 66.78
CA LEU A 745 20.48 35.96 67.95
C LEU A 745 20.63 37.15 68.92
N ARG A 746 19.53 37.80 69.32
CA ARG A 746 19.64 38.77 70.41
C ARG A 746 20.31 38.05 71.58
N PRO A 747 21.44 38.55 72.11
CA PRO A 747 21.92 38.05 73.38
C PRO A 747 20.83 38.36 74.41
N ASP A 748 20.50 37.36 75.21
CA ASP A 748 19.59 37.48 76.35
C ASP A 748 20.05 38.57 77.31
#